data_AF-A0A9P6JIB3-F1
#
_entry.id   AF-A0A9P6JIB3-F1
#
_cell.length_a   1.000
_cell.length_b   1.000
_cell.length_c   1.000
_cell.angle_alpha   90.00
_cell.angle_beta   90.00
_cell.angle_gamma   90.00
#
_symmetry.space_group_name_H-M   'P 1'
#
loop_
_entity.id
_entity.type
_entity.pdbx_description
1 polymer ?
#
loop_
_entity_poly.entity_id
_entity_poly.type
_entity_poly.pdbx_seq_one_letter_code
_entity_poly.pdbx_strand_id
1 'polypeptide(L)'
;MARSKKCSGCARLFTSSGYWSHLAQTSNPICKAILNAQLGEAKPDFESEHEAQGPETVPFGGDAFGSAETYMDDDFGQALNSEPSEEDDDGSSEGLGRLGGEEFQHSKGDDDNGEEDAEHRRAEYELEVGWEPPRAPSGQTKPDVDMTDGNLDDDGPMGPSFDAPNRLAAEDRIDRCAARIIRYLSRFPLSRVGSVVSKRLGSDARYLNTLASTNPFAPFRSEMDWKVARWAKLRGPGSTAFSELLAIDGVREALKLSYKNTEELNKIIDTHLPSRPRFKRHEVIIAGEAFELFARDIVECLRALWGDPDFLPFLVFEPEEHYTDDNHTIRLFHDMHTGIWWWDTQMKKSGITIVPIIISSDKTQVTVFHNKLAYPVFLTIGNLPKHIRRKPSRQGQVLLAYLPTAKLNHITNKAARRRATANLFHACMSFLLKPLETLGRTGLLMASGDGAVQDCHPILAGYCGDYQEQVLVTCTKSGECPTCPVLPDELGDPESVEEPRQLAPILQALDTIEEGPTEFTKACKAVGIKPIQRPFWQRLPFRACGAAEIDARCRRLPPNHNIRLFLKGISHLNRVTGTEHDQMCRFILGIIIDIRLPSVGRGTAARLVRAVRGLLDFLYLTKYPVHSKETLDQMEEALFFGTTDNFNTEYTERLNIDFAKDPYRATNSKDEYPQMTAWLDRREKVLLHEKYISRRQQVISGLPLHSRIPPLVYPQEMKLAKYPSVHGVSIEEIETNYGAMDFRGALRRFIIQQQHPEFTTRRQLEDATASLHIPFHKLSVYHRIKFISHDPFSLNPEADVVVDSIHCEPSRLDKYRNYIPPRFDTAVIRIANGGRAGVQGYCVGQIRCVFILPLATRKIWFSSSDPPTHLAYVDWFMPFASQRPARDHGLHKISRRVIDGRQRSSIIPVNLIRQSAHLIPAFGPVAPVEWKSSTVLETASDFYFNCFSDRFPYSTIY
;
A
#
# COMPACT_ATOMS: atom_id res chain seq x y z
N MET A 1 4.55 -57.52 -45.94
CA MET A 1 3.12 -57.35 -46.29
C MET A 1 2.37 -56.87 -45.06
N ALA A 2 1.59 -55.78 -45.15
CA ALA A 2 0.80 -55.30 -44.01
C ALA A 2 -0.45 -56.17 -43.81
N ARG A 3 -0.74 -56.58 -42.55
CA ARG A 3 -1.97 -57.31 -42.23
C ARG A 3 -3.17 -56.37 -42.29
N SER A 4 -4.07 -56.59 -43.26
CA SER A 4 -5.38 -55.96 -43.33
C SER A 4 -6.36 -56.67 -42.40
N LYS A 5 -7.29 -55.92 -41.80
CA LYS A 5 -8.38 -56.45 -40.97
C LYS A 5 -9.70 -56.34 -41.73
N LYS A 6 -10.50 -57.41 -41.74
CA LYS A 6 -11.87 -57.40 -42.30
C LYS A 6 -12.86 -57.06 -41.21
N CYS A 7 -13.73 -56.07 -41.43
CA CYS A 7 -14.84 -55.79 -40.51
C CYS A 7 -15.98 -56.78 -40.77
N SER A 8 -16.40 -57.52 -39.75
CA SER A 8 -17.51 -58.48 -39.87
C SER A 8 -18.87 -57.80 -40.11
N GLY A 9 -19.08 -56.59 -39.58
CA GLY A 9 -20.35 -55.84 -39.73
C GLY A 9 -20.58 -55.18 -41.10
N CYS A 10 -19.54 -54.99 -41.92
CA CYS A 10 -19.66 -54.41 -43.27
C CYS A 10 -18.89 -55.17 -44.37
N ALA A 11 -18.26 -56.29 -44.03
CA ALA A 11 -17.39 -57.13 -44.88
C ALA A 11 -16.18 -56.44 -45.54
N ARG A 12 -15.95 -55.13 -45.36
CA ARG A 12 -14.82 -54.40 -45.98
C ARG A 12 -13.48 -54.71 -45.29
N LEU A 13 -12.41 -54.68 -46.09
CA LEU A 13 -11.02 -54.80 -45.64
C LEU A 13 -10.42 -53.41 -45.42
N PHE A 14 -9.68 -53.25 -44.32
CA PHE A 14 -9.01 -52.01 -43.93
C PHE A 14 -7.56 -52.29 -43.55
N THR A 15 -6.71 -51.25 -43.57
CA THR A 15 -5.43 -51.28 -42.84
C THR A 15 -5.69 -51.40 -41.33
N SER A 16 -4.71 -51.86 -40.55
CA SER A 16 -4.93 -52.07 -39.11
C SER A 16 -5.26 -50.78 -38.33
N SER A 17 -4.85 -49.60 -38.81
CA SER A 17 -5.29 -48.29 -38.31
C SER A 17 -6.66 -47.86 -38.88
N GLY A 18 -6.85 -47.99 -40.19
CA GLY A 18 -8.11 -47.65 -40.87
C GLY A 18 -9.31 -48.47 -40.37
N TYR A 19 -9.07 -49.67 -39.85
CA TYR A 19 -10.08 -50.52 -39.20
C TYR A 19 -10.71 -49.85 -37.97
N TRP A 20 -9.88 -49.30 -37.08
CA TRP A 20 -10.36 -48.62 -35.87
C TRP A 20 -11.04 -47.30 -36.20
N SER A 21 -10.48 -46.52 -37.14
CA SER A 21 -11.13 -45.30 -37.66
C SER A 21 -12.52 -45.60 -38.26
N HIS A 22 -12.64 -46.68 -39.03
CA HIS A 22 -13.93 -47.15 -39.53
C HIS A 22 -14.91 -47.49 -38.40
N LEU A 23 -14.49 -48.28 -37.40
CA LEU A 23 -15.38 -48.66 -36.28
C LEU A 23 -15.84 -47.45 -35.45
N ALA A 24 -14.95 -46.46 -35.22
CA ALA A 24 -15.29 -45.25 -34.48
C ALA A 24 -16.25 -44.32 -35.23
N GLN A 25 -16.11 -44.19 -36.55
CA GLN A 25 -16.82 -43.20 -37.37
C GLN A 25 -18.07 -43.75 -38.09
N THR A 26 -18.29 -45.07 -38.08
CA THR A 26 -19.38 -45.67 -38.87
C THR A 26 -20.77 -45.51 -38.23
N SER A 27 -21.75 -45.19 -39.07
CA SER A 27 -23.19 -45.20 -38.73
C SER A 27 -23.83 -46.59 -38.79
N ASN A 28 -23.14 -47.64 -39.24
CA ASN A 28 -23.68 -49.00 -39.30
C ASN A 28 -23.78 -49.58 -37.86
N PRO A 29 -24.98 -49.94 -37.37
CA PRO A 29 -25.16 -50.40 -35.99
C PRO A 29 -24.44 -51.71 -35.68
N ILE A 30 -24.29 -52.61 -36.67
CA ILE A 30 -23.56 -53.88 -36.50
C ILE A 30 -22.06 -53.61 -36.31
N CYS A 31 -21.51 -52.61 -37.00
CA CYS A 31 -20.13 -52.19 -36.78
C CYS A 31 -19.94 -51.49 -35.43
N LYS A 32 -20.89 -50.65 -34.99
CA LYS A 32 -20.84 -50.07 -33.63
C LYS A 32 -20.93 -51.12 -32.53
N ALA A 33 -21.72 -52.18 -32.71
CA ALA A 33 -21.76 -53.31 -31.77
C ALA A 33 -20.39 -54.00 -31.63
N ILE A 34 -19.63 -54.14 -32.73
CA ILE A 34 -18.26 -54.69 -32.71
C ILE A 34 -17.30 -53.76 -31.94
N LEU A 35 -17.40 -52.44 -32.10
CA LEU A 35 -16.60 -51.48 -31.31
C LEU A 35 -16.90 -51.63 -29.82
N ASN A 36 -18.17 -51.64 -29.44
CA ASN A 36 -18.59 -51.71 -28.04
C ASN A 36 -18.16 -53.05 -27.39
N ALA A 37 -18.26 -54.17 -28.12
CA ALA A 37 -17.76 -55.46 -27.64
C ALA A 37 -16.23 -55.45 -27.44
N GLN A 38 -15.47 -54.83 -28.34
CA GLN A 38 -14.00 -54.74 -28.25
C GLN A 38 -13.51 -53.70 -27.20
N LEU A 39 -14.40 -52.84 -26.69
CA LEU A 39 -14.13 -51.95 -25.55
C LEU A 39 -14.50 -52.57 -24.20
N GLY A 40 -15.26 -53.68 -24.18
CA GLY A 40 -15.71 -54.33 -22.94
C GLY A 40 -14.70 -55.29 -22.29
N GLU A 41 -13.70 -55.78 -23.03
CA GLU A 41 -12.82 -56.87 -22.59
C GLU A 41 -11.31 -56.59 -22.81
N ALA A 42 -10.75 -55.59 -22.10
CA ALA A 42 -9.35 -55.63 -21.63
C ALA A 42 -8.94 -54.37 -20.84
N LYS A 43 -8.37 -54.57 -19.64
CA LYS A 43 -7.06 -53.98 -19.28
C LYS A 43 -6.45 -54.66 -18.03
N PRO A 44 -5.60 -55.69 -18.22
CA PRO A 44 -4.51 -56.00 -17.31
C PRO A 44 -3.39 -54.95 -17.46
N ASP A 45 -2.51 -54.85 -16.46
CA ASP A 45 -1.35 -53.96 -16.47
C ASP A 45 -0.27 -54.39 -17.49
N PHE A 46 0.35 -53.42 -18.15
CA PHE A 46 1.73 -53.53 -18.67
C PHE A 46 2.31 -52.12 -18.91
N GLU A 47 3.56 -51.92 -18.50
CA GLU A 47 4.31 -50.66 -18.68
C GLU A 47 5.06 -50.63 -20.02
N SER A 48 5.02 -49.49 -20.75
CA SER A 48 6.17 -49.01 -21.54
C SER A 48 5.93 -47.61 -22.15
N GLU A 49 6.97 -46.76 -22.10
CA GLU A 49 7.33 -45.73 -23.09
C GLU A 49 6.39 -44.54 -23.38
N HIS A 50 6.70 -43.42 -22.71
CA HIS A 50 6.70 -42.03 -23.20
C HIS A 50 5.77 -41.61 -24.37
N GLU A 51 4.56 -41.16 -24.02
CA GLU A 51 3.97 -39.96 -24.64
C GLU A 51 3.83 -38.85 -23.58
N ALA A 52 3.91 -37.59 -24.01
CA ALA A 52 3.88 -36.44 -23.11
C ALA A 52 2.43 -36.11 -22.69
N GLN A 53 1.98 -36.71 -21.58
CA GLN A 53 0.68 -36.40 -21.00
C GLN A 53 0.58 -34.91 -20.62
N GLY A 54 -0.47 -34.25 -21.10
CA GLY A 54 -0.88 -32.93 -20.60
C GLY A 54 -1.37 -33.00 -19.14
N PRO A 55 -1.50 -31.86 -18.46
CA PRO A 55 -1.93 -31.84 -17.06
C PRO A 55 -3.32 -32.44 -16.86
N GLU A 56 -3.43 -33.32 -15.87
CA GLU A 56 -4.64 -34.02 -15.45
C GLU A 56 -5.79 -33.04 -15.16
N THR A 57 -6.85 -33.08 -15.97
CA THR A 57 -8.00 -32.19 -15.84
C THR A 57 -8.98 -32.71 -14.81
N VAL A 58 -9.10 -32.00 -13.68
CA VAL A 58 -10.16 -32.24 -12.70
C VAL A 58 -11.33 -31.32 -13.02
N PRO A 59 -12.49 -31.84 -13.48
CA PRO A 59 -13.67 -31.03 -13.72
C PRO A 59 -14.25 -30.54 -12.39
N PHE A 60 -14.43 -29.22 -12.29
CA PHE A 60 -15.05 -28.57 -11.15
C PHE A 60 -16.54 -28.33 -11.46
N GLY A 61 -17.41 -29.07 -10.75
CA GLY A 61 -18.85 -29.03 -10.94
C GLY A 61 -19.62 -29.21 -9.63
N GLY A 62 -20.85 -28.70 -9.62
CA GLY A 62 -21.77 -28.74 -8.48
C GLY A 62 -23.05 -27.96 -8.76
N ASP A 63 -23.96 -28.00 -7.80
CA ASP A 63 -25.23 -27.26 -7.74
C ASP A 63 -25.07 -25.72 -7.64
N ALA A 64 -23.85 -25.25 -7.32
CA ALA A 64 -23.41 -23.86 -7.11
C ALA A 64 -23.91 -22.79 -8.11
N PHE A 65 -24.40 -23.19 -9.29
CA PHE A 65 -24.81 -22.31 -10.38
C PHE A 65 -26.30 -22.45 -10.77
N GLY A 66 -27.09 -23.31 -10.11
CA GLY A 66 -28.54 -23.44 -10.29
C GLY A 66 -29.03 -23.85 -11.69
N SER A 67 -30.35 -23.79 -11.88
CA SER A 67 -31.03 -23.95 -13.18
C SER A 67 -31.39 -22.58 -13.79
N ALA A 68 -31.76 -22.54 -15.08
CA ALA A 68 -32.27 -21.31 -15.72
C ALA A 68 -33.49 -20.70 -14.98
N GLU A 69 -34.33 -21.54 -14.37
CA GLU A 69 -35.50 -21.13 -13.58
C GLU A 69 -35.10 -20.51 -12.23
N THR A 70 -33.93 -20.89 -11.68
CA THR A 70 -33.36 -20.34 -10.42
C THR A 70 -32.97 -18.85 -10.55
N TYR A 71 -33.07 -18.28 -11.75
CA TYR A 71 -32.60 -16.94 -12.11
C TYR A 71 -33.70 -15.95 -12.52
N MET A 72 -34.98 -16.35 -12.48
CA MET A 72 -36.05 -15.51 -13.07
C MET A 72 -36.56 -14.38 -12.16
N ASP A 73 -36.30 -14.45 -10.85
CA ASP A 73 -36.69 -13.43 -9.87
C ASP A 73 -35.49 -12.89 -9.05
N ASP A 74 -35.64 -11.65 -8.58
CA ASP A 74 -34.70 -10.78 -7.86
C ASP A 74 -33.63 -10.01 -8.68
N ASP A 75 -33.50 -8.71 -8.39
CA ASP A 75 -32.59 -7.73 -9.02
C ASP A 75 -31.12 -7.85 -8.51
N PHE A 76 -30.87 -8.74 -7.55
CA PHE A 76 -29.57 -8.92 -6.88
C PHE A 76 -29.09 -7.67 -6.10
N GLY A 77 -30.02 -6.76 -5.81
CA GLY A 77 -29.87 -5.68 -4.82
C GLY A 77 -29.08 -4.46 -5.31
N GLN A 78 -29.51 -3.82 -6.41
CA GLN A 78 -29.08 -2.46 -6.73
C GLN A 78 -30.07 -1.40 -6.22
N ALA A 79 -29.58 -0.17 -6.07
CA ALA A 79 -30.44 1.01 -6.00
C ALA A 79 -30.75 1.50 -7.42
N LEU A 80 -31.98 1.96 -7.65
CA LEU A 80 -32.55 2.26 -8.99
C LEU A 80 -31.90 3.42 -9.78
N ASN A 81 -30.75 3.95 -9.36
CA ASN A 81 -30.11 5.14 -9.96
C ASN A 81 -28.57 5.07 -10.00
N SER A 82 -27.99 3.91 -10.34
CA SER A 82 -26.54 3.77 -10.51
C SER A 82 -26.14 2.94 -11.75
N GLU A 83 -26.32 3.51 -12.94
CA GLU A 83 -25.69 2.99 -14.16
C GLU A 83 -24.28 3.61 -14.32
N PRO A 84 -23.22 2.78 -14.43
CA PRO A 84 -22.02 3.15 -15.17
C PRO A 84 -22.28 2.89 -16.67
N SER A 85 -21.93 3.84 -17.53
CA SER A 85 -22.00 3.68 -18.98
C SER A 85 -20.94 2.68 -19.47
N GLU A 86 -21.37 1.45 -19.77
CA GLU A 86 -20.66 0.59 -20.73
C GLU A 86 -21.17 0.99 -22.12
N GLU A 87 -20.32 1.64 -22.93
CA GLU A 87 -20.62 1.97 -24.32
C GLU A 87 -20.43 0.71 -25.19
N ASP A 88 -21.54 0.15 -25.69
CA ASP A 88 -21.52 -0.86 -26.76
C ASP A 88 -21.38 -0.13 -28.11
N ASP A 89 -20.29 -0.38 -28.83
CA ASP A 89 -20.05 0.09 -30.20
C ASP A 89 -20.25 -1.07 -31.19
N ASP A 90 -21.45 -1.19 -31.78
CA ASP A 90 -21.83 -2.28 -32.68
C ASP A 90 -21.78 -1.88 -34.17
N GLY A 91 -20.55 -1.72 -34.68
CA GLY A 91 -20.30 -1.35 -36.07
C GLY A 91 -20.97 -2.25 -37.12
N SER A 92 -22.12 -1.83 -37.65
CA SER A 92 -22.70 -2.33 -38.89
C SER A 92 -23.45 -1.23 -39.66
N SER A 93 -23.54 -1.37 -40.99
CA SER A 93 -23.89 -0.30 -41.92
C SER A 93 -25.22 -0.54 -42.65
N GLU A 94 -26.01 0.52 -42.90
CA GLU A 94 -26.37 0.99 -44.26
C GLU A 94 -27.47 2.09 -44.24
N GLY A 95 -27.61 2.81 -45.38
CA GLY A 95 -28.95 3.14 -45.88
C GLY A 95 -29.58 4.52 -45.62
N LEU A 96 -29.20 5.52 -46.43
CA LEU A 96 -30.09 6.49 -47.15
C LEU A 96 -31.25 7.20 -46.40
N GLY A 97 -31.40 8.54 -46.51
CA GLY A 97 -32.64 9.19 -46.01
C GLY A 97 -33.10 10.58 -46.48
N ARG A 98 -32.22 11.58 -46.69
CA ARG A 98 -32.53 12.95 -47.25
C ARG A 98 -33.63 13.84 -46.60
N LEU A 99 -33.41 15.16 -46.76
CA LEU A 99 -34.29 16.32 -46.42
C LEU A 99 -34.36 16.64 -44.91
N GLY A 100 -34.11 17.86 -44.42
CA GLY A 100 -33.84 19.16 -45.05
C GLY A 100 -34.66 20.26 -44.34
N GLY A 101 -34.20 21.49 -44.13
CA GLY A 101 -32.93 22.15 -44.46
C GLY A 101 -32.78 23.45 -43.66
N GLU A 102 -32.20 24.51 -44.26
CA GLU A 102 -32.13 25.90 -43.74
C GLU A 102 -31.28 26.08 -42.45
N GLU A 103 -29.95 26.15 -42.54
CA GLU A 103 -29.11 27.31 -42.94
C GLU A 103 -28.89 28.38 -41.84
N PHE A 104 -27.62 28.67 -41.52
CA PHE A 104 -26.94 29.87 -42.05
C PHE A 104 -25.40 29.84 -41.83
N GLN A 105 -24.66 30.03 -42.94
CA GLN A 105 -23.32 30.65 -43.10
C GLN A 105 -22.33 30.60 -41.91
N HIS A 106 -21.20 29.85 -41.91
CA HIS A 106 -20.25 29.38 -42.93
C HIS A 106 -19.21 30.42 -43.44
N SER A 107 -17.98 30.31 -42.94
CA SER A 107 -16.76 30.82 -43.59
C SER A 107 -15.63 29.80 -43.44
N LYS A 108 -15.06 29.35 -44.56
CA LYS A 108 -13.81 28.55 -44.61
C LYS A 108 -12.61 29.43 -44.21
N GLY A 109 -11.49 28.89 -43.75
CA GLY A 109 -11.10 27.50 -43.52
C GLY A 109 -9.56 27.39 -43.54
N ASP A 110 -9.02 26.20 -43.30
CA ASP A 110 -7.85 25.60 -43.98
C ASP A 110 -7.45 24.32 -43.25
N ASP A 111 -7.12 23.26 -44.01
CA ASP A 111 -6.56 22.01 -43.49
C ASP A 111 -5.03 22.11 -43.45
N ASP A 112 -4.38 21.79 -42.33
CA ASP A 112 -3.06 21.16 -42.38
C ASP A 112 -2.67 20.46 -41.06
N ASN A 113 -2.02 19.30 -41.21
CA ASN A 113 -1.16 18.52 -40.28
C ASN A 113 -1.37 18.62 -38.75
N GLY A 114 -1.51 17.53 -38.00
CA GLY A 114 -0.79 16.25 -38.18
C GLY A 114 0.42 16.07 -37.25
N GLU A 115 0.70 17.02 -36.34
CA GLU A 115 1.91 17.00 -35.50
C GLU A 115 1.72 16.57 -34.02
N GLU A 116 0.55 16.75 -33.40
CA GLU A 116 0.39 16.44 -31.95
C GLU A 116 0.60 14.96 -31.60
N ASP A 117 0.34 14.07 -32.55
CA ASP A 117 0.50 12.62 -32.40
C ASP A 117 1.98 12.15 -32.54
N ALA A 118 2.91 13.07 -32.80
CA ALA A 118 4.34 12.81 -32.96
C ALA A 118 5.17 13.11 -31.70
N GLU A 119 4.86 14.17 -30.94
CA GLU A 119 5.62 14.51 -29.73
C GLU A 119 5.42 13.50 -28.60
N HIS A 120 4.20 12.98 -28.40
CA HIS A 120 3.94 11.97 -27.36
C HIS A 120 4.72 10.66 -27.60
N ARG A 121 5.05 10.34 -28.87
CA ARG A 121 5.89 9.19 -29.23
C ARG A 121 7.39 9.42 -29.08
N ARG A 122 7.85 10.67 -28.94
CA ARG A 122 9.24 10.97 -28.53
C ARG A 122 9.39 10.99 -27.01
N ALA A 123 8.41 11.54 -26.30
CA ALA A 123 8.43 11.63 -24.83
C ALA A 123 8.57 10.26 -24.13
N GLU A 124 7.98 9.19 -24.67
CA GLU A 124 8.14 7.85 -24.13
C GLU A 124 9.46 7.17 -24.57
N TYR A 125 9.93 7.40 -25.80
CA TYR A 125 11.13 6.72 -26.31
C TYR A 125 12.45 7.33 -25.78
N GLU A 126 12.46 8.60 -25.40
CA GLU A 126 13.61 9.23 -24.72
C GLU A 126 13.73 8.84 -23.23
N LEU A 127 12.75 8.10 -22.66
CA LEU A 127 12.79 7.60 -21.29
C LEU A 127 13.31 6.16 -21.15
N GLU A 128 13.46 5.39 -22.24
CA GLU A 128 13.90 3.98 -22.17
C GLU A 128 15.42 3.76 -22.37
N VAL A 129 16.23 4.80 -22.63
CA VAL A 129 17.67 4.66 -22.89
C VAL A 129 18.53 5.59 -22.03
N GLY A 130 19.33 5.02 -21.11
CA GLY A 130 20.52 5.71 -20.57
C GLY A 130 20.68 5.88 -19.05
N TRP A 131 20.43 4.84 -18.23
CA TRP A 131 20.70 4.88 -16.78
C TRP A 131 21.73 3.82 -16.28
N GLU A 132 22.89 3.76 -16.93
CA GLU A 132 24.14 3.32 -16.27
C GLU A 132 25.21 4.42 -16.44
N PRO A 133 25.77 5.00 -15.35
CA PRO A 133 26.86 5.95 -15.44
C PRO A 133 28.20 5.24 -15.73
N PRO A 134 29.08 5.82 -16.57
CA PRO A 134 30.38 5.22 -16.87
C PRO A 134 31.30 5.20 -15.65
N ARG A 135 32.06 4.12 -15.47
CA ARG A 135 33.05 4.00 -14.39
C ARG A 135 34.24 4.91 -14.62
N ALA A 136 34.47 5.83 -13.70
CA ALA A 136 35.74 6.55 -13.53
C ALA A 136 36.73 5.76 -12.63
N PRO A 137 38.06 5.98 -12.73
CA PRO A 137 39.06 5.05 -12.20
C PRO A 137 39.43 5.26 -10.70
N SER A 138 40.20 4.30 -10.17
CA SER A 138 40.67 4.24 -8.78
C SER A 138 41.79 5.23 -8.44
N GLY A 139 41.70 5.94 -7.29
CA GLY A 139 42.80 6.75 -6.77
C GLY A 139 42.60 7.42 -5.40
N GLN A 140 43.45 7.02 -4.43
CA GLN A 140 44.13 7.88 -3.41
C GLN A 140 43.36 8.57 -2.24
N THR A 141 43.50 7.93 -1.05
CA THR A 141 43.96 8.46 0.27
C THR A 141 43.16 9.43 1.18
N LYS A 142 43.05 8.98 2.46
CA LYS A 142 42.94 9.65 3.80
C LYS A 142 43.86 10.87 4.02
N PRO A 143 43.73 11.73 5.08
CA PRO A 143 43.45 11.47 6.54
C PRO A 143 42.23 12.23 7.12
N ASP A 144 41.65 12.00 8.32
CA ASP A 144 42.07 11.60 9.70
C ASP A 144 42.53 12.74 10.65
N VAL A 145 41.63 13.20 11.55
CA VAL A 145 41.81 13.78 12.92
C VAL A 145 40.40 13.80 13.58
N ASP A 146 40.16 13.83 14.91
CA ASP A 146 40.54 12.99 16.07
C ASP A 146 39.56 13.36 17.23
N MET A 147 39.55 12.61 18.34
CA MET A 147 38.66 12.83 19.50
C MET A 147 39.18 13.89 20.49
N THR A 148 38.30 14.48 21.30
CA THR A 148 38.47 14.55 22.78
C THR A 148 37.18 14.95 23.51
N ASP A 149 37.12 14.65 24.80
CA ASP A 149 35.95 14.73 25.69
C ASP A 149 36.28 15.59 26.94
N GLY A 150 35.28 16.05 27.71
CA GLY A 150 35.52 16.95 28.85
C GLY A 150 34.29 17.32 29.70
N ASN A 151 34.02 16.53 30.75
CA ASN A 151 33.08 16.85 31.84
C ASN A 151 33.66 17.83 32.87
N LEU A 152 32.80 18.41 33.73
CA LEU A 152 33.06 18.62 35.18
C LEU A 152 31.78 19.05 35.95
N ASP A 153 31.80 18.84 37.26
CA ASP A 153 30.67 18.82 38.23
C ASP A 153 30.87 19.89 39.35
N ASP A 154 29.95 20.23 40.28
CA ASP A 154 28.56 19.83 40.62
C ASP A 154 27.78 21.12 41.02
N ASP A 155 26.91 21.38 42.03
CA ASP A 155 26.24 20.71 43.19
C ASP A 155 24.98 21.57 43.55
N GLY A 156 24.03 21.04 44.34
CA GLY A 156 23.21 21.87 45.26
C GLY A 156 21.68 21.88 45.03
N PRO A 157 20.81 21.54 46.02
CA PRO A 157 19.39 21.26 45.77
C PRO A 157 18.36 22.26 46.34
N MET A 158 17.22 22.39 45.63
CA MET A 158 15.92 22.83 46.15
C MET A 158 14.78 22.28 45.27
N GLY A 159 13.62 21.99 45.86
CA GLY A 159 12.39 21.60 45.14
C GLY A 159 11.14 21.87 46.00
N PRO A 160 9.93 21.40 45.61
CA PRO A 160 9.57 20.72 44.37
C PRO A 160 8.62 21.54 43.47
N SER A 161 8.61 21.23 42.16
CA SER A 161 7.63 21.75 41.18
C SER A 161 7.06 20.60 40.33
N PHE A 162 5.87 20.79 39.77
CA PHE A 162 5.19 19.79 38.94
C PHE A 162 5.66 19.82 37.48
N ASP A 163 6.84 19.25 37.23
CA ASP A 163 7.28 18.87 35.87
C ASP A 163 6.43 17.67 35.37
N ALA A 164 6.19 17.41 34.07
CA ALA A 164 6.95 17.65 32.84
C ALA A 164 8.17 16.73 32.48
N PRO A 165 8.46 15.53 33.05
CA PRO A 165 9.77 14.88 32.85
C PRO A 165 9.76 13.67 31.88
N ASN A 166 8.61 13.07 31.57
CA ASN A 166 8.55 11.65 31.18
C ASN A 166 9.24 11.30 29.85
N ARG A 167 9.15 12.14 28.81
CA ARG A 167 9.65 11.77 27.47
C ARG A 167 11.16 11.52 27.45
N LEU A 168 11.94 12.51 27.89
CA LEU A 168 13.41 12.39 27.93
C LEU A 168 13.86 11.30 28.90
N ALA A 169 13.23 11.20 30.08
CA ALA A 169 13.57 10.24 31.13
C ALA A 169 13.25 8.77 30.79
N ALA A 170 12.70 8.48 29.60
CA ALA A 170 12.28 7.14 29.19
C ALA A 170 12.62 6.77 27.74
N GLU A 171 12.79 7.74 26.83
CA GLU A 171 13.78 7.62 25.74
C GLU A 171 15.11 7.11 26.35
N ASP A 172 15.56 7.75 27.44
CA ASP A 172 16.76 7.39 28.21
C ASP A 172 16.64 6.13 29.12
N ARG A 173 15.47 5.48 29.19
CA ARG A 173 15.32 4.13 29.81
C ARG A 173 15.41 3.02 28.79
N ILE A 174 14.96 3.25 27.56
CA ILE A 174 14.86 2.21 26.53
C ILE A 174 16.19 1.99 25.81
N ASP A 175 17.04 3.00 25.73
CA ASP A 175 18.46 2.82 25.41
C ASP A 175 19.25 2.08 26.53
N ARG A 176 18.65 1.86 27.72
CA ARG A 176 19.32 1.26 28.89
C ARG A 176 18.74 -0.09 29.36
N CYS A 177 17.48 -0.41 29.06
CA CYS A 177 16.80 -1.63 29.53
C CYS A 177 16.24 -2.45 28.37
N ALA A 178 16.67 -3.72 28.26
CA ALA A 178 16.15 -4.64 27.25
C ALA A 178 14.70 -5.05 27.56
N ALA A 179 13.81 -4.95 26.56
CA ALA A 179 12.39 -5.27 26.70
C ALA A 179 12.16 -6.72 27.20
N ARG A 180 11.17 -6.88 28.09
CA ARG A 180 10.91 -8.16 28.76
C ARG A 180 9.89 -8.99 27.99
N ILE A 181 10.34 -10.11 27.43
CA ILE A 181 9.52 -11.02 26.63
C ILE A 181 8.98 -12.16 27.51
N ILE A 182 7.67 -12.23 27.70
CA ILE A 182 6.99 -13.41 28.26
C ILE A 182 6.56 -14.33 27.11
N ARG A 183 7.19 -15.50 27.05
CA ARG A 183 6.88 -16.58 26.11
C ARG A 183 5.67 -17.38 26.59
N TYR A 184 4.78 -17.82 25.70
CA TYR A 184 3.67 -18.71 26.07
C TYR A 184 4.18 -19.95 26.84
N LEU A 185 5.27 -20.56 26.35
CA LEU A 185 5.95 -21.70 26.99
C LEU A 185 6.49 -21.37 28.39
N SER A 186 6.78 -20.11 28.73
CA SER A 186 7.23 -19.72 30.08
C SER A 186 6.10 -19.75 31.12
N ARG A 187 4.85 -19.48 30.72
CA ARG A 187 3.66 -19.62 31.58
C ARG A 187 3.08 -21.03 31.54
N PHE A 188 3.28 -21.76 30.44
CA PHE A 188 2.78 -23.13 30.26
C PHE A 188 3.90 -24.12 29.89
N PRO A 189 4.83 -24.47 30.80
CA PRO A 189 6.00 -25.31 30.48
C PRO A 189 5.67 -26.75 30.06
N LEU A 190 4.44 -27.22 30.32
CA LEU A 190 3.94 -28.53 29.88
C LEU A 190 3.32 -28.49 28.46
N SER A 191 3.27 -27.31 27.84
CA SER A 191 2.77 -27.13 26.48
C SER A 191 3.75 -27.66 25.43
N ARG A 192 3.20 -28.15 24.31
CA ARG A 192 3.95 -28.70 23.16
C ARG A 192 4.00 -27.76 21.95
N VAL A 193 3.64 -26.48 22.11
CA VAL A 193 3.77 -25.44 21.07
C VAL A 193 5.20 -25.40 20.55
N GLY A 194 5.40 -25.45 19.23
CA GLY A 194 6.71 -25.46 18.58
C GLY A 194 7.56 -26.72 18.80
N SER A 195 7.06 -27.71 19.55
CA SER A 195 7.85 -28.90 19.90
C SER A 195 8.11 -29.80 18.69
N VAL A 196 9.28 -30.45 18.71
CA VAL A 196 9.76 -31.29 17.61
C VAL A 196 9.24 -32.73 17.79
N VAL A 197 8.28 -33.11 16.96
CA VAL A 197 7.65 -34.44 16.92
C VAL A 197 8.58 -35.49 16.31
N SER A 198 9.40 -35.10 15.33
CA SER A 198 10.42 -35.93 14.71
C SER A 198 11.49 -35.07 14.02
N LYS A 199 12.63 -35.64 13.65
CA LYS A 199 13.62 -34.95 12.81
C LYS A 199 13.81 -35.68 11.48
N ARG A 200 13.77 -34.92 10.39
CA ARG A 200 14.01 -35.33 9.00
C ARG A 200 15.28 -34.64 8.50
N LEU A 201 15.68 -34.96 7.27
CA LEU A 201 16.77 -34.27 6.60
C LEU A 201 16.32 -32.85 6.18
N GLY A 202 17.11 -31.82 6.53
CA GLY A 202 16.83 -30.42 6.20
C GLY A 202 16.73 -30.15 4.69
N SER A 203 16.11 -29.03 4.31
CA SER A 203 15.76 -28.73 2.91
C SER A 203 16.98 -28.68 1.98
N ASP A 204 18.06 -28.01 2.38
CA ASP A 204 19.29 -27.94 1.57
C ASP A 204 20.01 -29.29 1.47
N ALA A 205 19.97 -30.11 2.54
CA ALA A 205 20.61 -31.43 2.54
C ALA A 205 19.81 -32.44 1.72
N ARG A 206 18.47 -32.35 1.69
CA ARG A 206 17.62 -33.09 0.74
C ARG A 206 17.96 -32.71 -0.70
N TYR A 207 18.11 -31.41 -0.98
CA TYR A 207 18.43 -30.94 -2.32
C TYR A 207 19.85 -31.34 -2.78
N LEU A 208 20.86 -31.22 -1.90
CA LEU A 208 22.22 -31.71 -2.15
C LEU A 208 22.24 -33.21 -2.50
N ASN A 209 21.46 -34.03 -1.78
CA ASN A 209 21.34 -35.45 -2.08
C ASN A 209 20.72 -35.71 -3.47
N THR A 210 19.76 -34.90 -3.93
CA THR A 210 19.21 -35.02 -5.29
C THR A 210 20.17 -34.58 -6.39
N LEU A 211 21.16 -33.74 -6.09
CA LEU A 211 22.19 -33.31 -7.02
C LEU A 211 23.38 -34.27 -7.11
N ALA A 212 23.61 -35.09 -6.09
CA ALA A 212 24.72 -36.05 -5.98
C ALA A 212 26.11 -35.48 -6.31
N SER A 213 26.34 -34.18 -6.07
CA SER A 213 27.49 -33.43 -6.59
C SER A 213 28.13 -32.50 -5.56
N THR A 214 29.46 -32.50 -5.53
CA THR A 214 30.27 -31.62 -4.66
C THR A 214 30.33 -30.19 -5.18
N ASN A 215 30.07 -29.95 -6.47
CA ASN A 215 30.05 -28.62 -7.08
C ASN A 215 28.93 -27.75 -6.45
N PRO A 216 29.21 -26.55 -5.91
CA PRO A 216 28.20 -25.68 -5.32
C PRO A 216 27.16 -25.16 -6.32
N PHE A 217 27.50 -25.06 -7.60
CA PHE A 217 26.61 -24.57 -8.67
C PHE A 217 25.82 -25.70 -9.37
N ALA A 218 25.99 -26.96 -8.97
CA ALA A 218 25.30 -28.09 -9.60
C ALA A 218 23.76 -27.87 -9.58
N PRO A 219 23.05 -28.02 -10.71
CA PRO A 219 23.44 -28.79 -11.91
C PRO A 219 24.35 -28.06 -12.91
N PHE A 220 24.55 -26.75 -12.79
CA PHE A 220 25.39 -25.97 -13.69
C PHE A 220 26.88 -26.30 -13.47
N ARG A 221 27.65 -26.32 -14.56
CA ARG A 221 29.05 -26.76 -14.59
C ARG A 221 30.02 -25.81 -13.90
N SER A 222 29.66 -24.54 -13.77
CA SER A 222 30.51 -23.50 -13.19
C SER A 222 29.71 -22.30 -12.69
N GLU A 223 30.39 -21.37 -12.01
CA GLU A 223 29.83 -20.08 -11.61
C GLU A 223 29.36 -19.24 -12.81
N MET A 224 30.09 -19.29 -13.94
CA MET A 224 29.72 -18.55 -15.15
C MET A 224 28.46 -19.13 -15.79
N ASP A 225 28.42 -20.45 -15.92
CA ASP A 225 27.26 -21.22 -16.42
C ASP A 225 25.99 -20.91 -15.60
N TRP A 226 26.13 -20.88 -14.27
CA TRP A 226 25.04 -20.43 -13.39
C TRP A 226 24.69 -18.94 -13.56
N LYS A 227 25.68 -18.03 -13.58
CA LYS A 227 25.42 -16.59 -13.66
C LYS A 227 24.71 -16.19 -14.95
N VAL A 228 25.08 -16.79 -16.08
CA VAL A 228 24.42 -16.59 -17.38
C VAL A 228 23.01 -17.18 -17.36
N ALA A 229 22.82 -18.40 -16.84
CA ALA A 229 21.50 -19.02 -16.69
C ALA A 229 20.55 -18.18 -15.82
N ARG A 230 21.03 -17.69 -14.67
CA ARG A 230 20.31 -16.80 -13.76
C ARG A 230 19.97 -15.47 -14.43
N TRP A 231 20.93 -14.82 -15.08
CA TRP A 231 20.67 -13.58 -15.82
C TRP A 231 19.57 -13.80 -16.86
N ALA A 232 19.71 -14.84 -17.69
CA ALA A 232 18.78 -15.18 -18.76
C ALA A 232 17.32 -15.38 -18.29
N LYS A 233 17.09 -15.75 -17.02
CA LYS A 233 15.75 -15.95 -16.45
C LYS A 233 15.24 -14.85 -15.52
N LEU A 234 16.13 -14.04 -14.94
CA LEU A 234 15.72 -12.94 -14.07
C LEU A 234 15.63 -11.59 -14.80
N ARG A 235 16.49 -11.36 -15.82
CA ARG A 235 16.63 -10.08 -16.56
C ARG A 235 17.02 -10.25 -18.05
N GLY A 236 17.01 -11.47 -18.57
CA GLY A 236 17.46 -11.76 -19.93
C GLY A 236 16.42 -11.40 -21.00
N PRO A 237 16.83 -11.38 -22.28
CA PRO A 237 15.91 -11.21 -23.40
C PRO A 237 15.01 -12.44 -23.57
N GLY A 238 13.98 -12.31 -24.42
CA GLY A 238 13.03 -13.39 -24.71
C GLY A 238 13.69 -14.69 -25.20
N SER A 239 13.00 -15.82 -25.02
CA SER A 239 13.53 -17.17 -25.25
C SER A 239 14.15 -17.39 -26.64
N THR A 240 13.64 -16.71 -27.66
CA THR A 240 14.19 -16.71 -29.04
C THR A 240 15.52 -15.98 -29.08
N ALA A 241 15.57 -14.70 -28.70
CA ALA A 241 16.77 -13.87 -28.70
C ALA A 241 17.90 -14.41 -27.81
N PHE A 242 17.58 -15.07 -26.68
CA PHE A 242 18.61 -15.78 -25.90
C PHE A 242 19.13 -17.05 -26.60
N SER A 243 18.31 -17.73 -27.40
CA SER A 243 18.78 -18.85 -28.23
C SER A 243 19.61 -18.38 -29.43
N GLU A 244 19.27 -17.25 -30.03
CA GLU A 244 20.03 -16.59 -31.10
C GLU A 244 21.42 -16.15 -30.60
N LEU A 245 21.50 -15.53 -29.42
CA LEU A 245 22.76 -15.19 -28.75
C LEU A 245 23.67 -16.41 -28.52
N LEU A 246 23.07 -17.56 -28.17
CA LEU A 246 23.81 -18.82 -27.96
C LEU A 246 24.18 -19.53 -29.27
N ALA A 247 23.58 -19.14 -30.40
CA ALA A 247 23.90 -19.65 -31.73
C ALA A 247 25.03 -18.86 -32.44
N ILE A 248 25.53 -17.78 -31.84
CA ILE A 248 26.70 -17.05 -32.34
C ILE A 248 27.96 -17.90 -32.07
N ASP A 249 28.70 -18.21 -33.14
CA ASP A 249 29.89 -19.07 -33.09
C ASP A 249 30.89 -18.66 -31.99
N GLY A 250 31.25 -19.63 -31.15
CA GLY A 250 32.24 -19.46 -30.08
C GLY A 250 31.73 -18.80 -28.79
N VAL A 251 30.52 -18.21 -28.75
CA VAL A 251 29.98 -17.58 -27.52
C VAL A 251 29.75 -18.61 -26.43
N ARG A 252 29.15 -19.75 -26.77
CA ARG A 252 28.89 -20.86 -25.84
C ARG A 252 30.20 -21.48 -25.31
N GLU A 253 31.21 -21.61 -26.17
CA GLU A 253 32.52 -22.20 -25.87
C GLU A 253 33.34 -21.27 -24.97
N ALA A 254 33.36 -19.96 -25.25
CA ALA A 254 34.04 -18.96 -24.45
C ALA A 254 33.45 -18.84 -23.03
N LEU A 255 32.12 -18.87 -22.92
CA LEU A 255 31.40 -18.83 -21.64
C LEU A 255 31.30 -20.20 -20.94
N LYS A 256 31.68 -21.30 -21.62
CA LYS A 256 31.71 -22.69 -21.13
C LYS A 256 30.37 -23.19 -20.59
N LEU A 257 29.28 -22.84 -21.28
CA LEU A 257 27.91 -23.11 -20.85
C LEU A 257 27.54 -24.60 -21.00
N SER A 258 26.58 -25.06 -20.19
CA SER A 258 26.07 -26.45 -20.19
C SER A 258 24.93 -26.71 -21.17
N TYR A 259 24.33 -25.66 -21.73
CA TYR A 259 23.17 -25.66 -22.63
C TYR A 259 23.48 -24.89 -23.92
N LYS A 260 22.87 -25.29 -25.05
CA LYS A 260 23.05 -24.66 -26.38
C LYS A 260 21.94 -23.68 -26.77
N ASN A 261 20.79 -23.72 -26.10
CA ASN A 261 19.62 -22.89 -26.39
C ASN A 261 18.75 -22.71 -25.14
N THR A 262 17.68 -21.92 -25.23
CA THR A 262 16.75 -21.69 -24.11
C THR A 262 16.00 -22.96 -23.69
N GLU A 263 15.79 -23.92 -24.60
CA GLU A 263 15.09 -25.18 -24.33
C GLU A 263 15.90 -26.10 -23.41
N GLU A 264 17.20 -26.30 -23.68
CA GLU A 264 18.10 -27.07 -22.81
C GLU A 264 18.27 -26.39 -21.44
N LEU A 265 18.37 -25.06 -21.41
CA LEU A 265 18.36 -24.31 -20.14
C LEU A 265 17.04 -24.52 -19.36
N ASN A 266 15.89 -24.44 -20.03
CA ASN A 266 14.59 -24.74 -19.41
C ASN A 266 14.57 -26.17 -18.88
N LYS A 267 15.08 -27.16 -19.62
CA LYS A 267 15.12 -28.57 -19.21
C LYS A 267 15.98 -28.78 -17.96
N ILE A 268 17.14 -28.11 -17.86
CA ILE A 268 17.97 -28.13 -16.65
C ILE A 268 17.19 -27.56 -15.46
N ILE A 269 16.59 -26.37 -15.63
CA ILE A 269 15.79 -25.71 -14.58
C ILE A 269 14.59 -26.56 -14.15
N ASP A 270 13.85 -27.14 -15.09
CA ASP A 270 12.59 -27.83 -14.81
C ASP A 270 12.76 -29.24 -14.22
N THR A 271 13.94 -29.84 -14.40
CA THR A 271 14.29 -31.19 -13.94
C THR A 271 15.11 -31.18 -12.64
N HIS A 272 16.04 -30.22 -12.48
CA HIS A 272 17.10 -30.31 -11.47
C HIS A 272 17.13 -29.19 -10.43
N LEU A 273 16.31 -28.14 -10.55
CA LEU A 273 16.26 -27.06 -9.54
C LEU A 273 15.07 -27.25 -8.58
N PRO A 274 15.21 -26.79 -7.31
CA PRO A 274 14.17 -27.00 -6.31
C PRO A 274 13.00 -26.05 -6.61
N SER A 275 11.79 -26.59 -6.69
CA SER A 275 10.61 -25.80 -7.05
C SER A 275 9.71 -25.52 -5.85
N ARG A 276 8.92 -24.46 -5.97
CA ARG A 276 7.65 -24.32 -5.26
C ARG A 276 6.60 -25.30 -5.82
N PRO A 277 5.42 -25.41 -5.18
CA PRO A 277 4.32 -26.22 -5.69
C PRO A 277 3.94 -25.75 -7.09
N ARG A 278 3.71 -26.67 -8.01
CA ARG A 278 3.36 -26.32 -9.41
C ARG A 278 1.90 -25.92 -9.50
N PHE A 279 1.57 -25.06 -10.46
CA PHE A 279 0.17 -24.81 -10.82
C PHE A 279 -0.45 -26.05 -11.47
N LYS A 280 -1.69 -26.35 -11.09
CA LYS A 280 -2.60 -27.33 -11.70
C LYS A 280 -3.73 -26.57 -12.39
N ARG A 281 -4.19 -27.10 -13.53
CA ARG A 281 -5.27 -26.52 -14.34
C ARG A 281 -6.58 -27.22 -13.99
N HIS A 282 -7.59 -26.45 -13.60
CA HIS A 282 -8.92 -26.93 -13.24
C HIS A 282 -9.96 -26.26 -14.14
N GLU A 283 -10.97 -27.01 -14.58
CA GLU A 283 -12.00 -26.53 -15.50
C GLU A 283 -13.33 -26.38 -14.76
N VAL A 284 -13.77 -25.13 -14.58
CA VAL A 284 -15.03 -24.76 -13.92
C VAL A 284 -16.12 -24.64 -14.97
N ILE A 285 -17.14 -25.52 -14.90
CA ILE A 285 -18.22 -25.56 -15.89
C ILE A 285 -19.43 -24.77 -15.40
N ILE A 286 -19.87 -23.78 -16.18
CA ILE A 286 -21.05 -22.95 -15.92
C ILE A 286 -21.93 -22.95 -17.17
N ALA A 287 -23.19 -23.38 -17.03
CA ALA A 287 -24.18 -23.43 -18.12
C ALA A 287 -23.74 -24.16 -19.42
N GLY A 288 -22.67 -24.97 -19.37
CA GLY A 288 -22.09 -25.68 -20.51
C GLY A 288 -20.78 -25.08 -21.06
N GLU A 289 -20.41 -23.85 -20.68
CA GLU A 289 -19.09 -23.29 -20.96
C GLU A 289 -18.09 -23.64 -19.85
N ALA A 290 -16.83 -23.88 -20.22
CA ALA A 290 -15.75 -24.21 -19.30
C ALA A 290 -14.77 -23.03 -19.13
N PHE A 291 -14.39 -22.74 -17.89
CA PHE A 291 -13.50 -21.65 -17.52
C PHE A 291 -12.31 -22.14 -16.70
N GLU A 292 -11.13 -21.59 -16.95
CA GLU A 292 -9.89 -22.10 -16.34
C GLU A 292 -9.56 -21.45 -15.00
N LEU A 293 -9.30 -22.29 -14.00
CA LEU A 293 -8.72 -21.96 -12.71
C LEU A 293 -7.30 -22.57 -12.65
N PHE A 294 -6.27 -21.73 -12.48
CA PHE A 294 -4.90 -22.19 -12.27
C PHE A 294 -4.55 -22.07 -10.79
N ALA A 295 -4.34 -23.20 -10.11
CA ALA A 295 -4.22 -23.27 -8.65
C ALA A 295 -2.99 -24.06 -8.20
N ARG A 296 -2.38 -23.66 -7.07
CA ARG A 296 -1.39 -24.45 -6.33
C ARG A 296 -2.07 -25.13 -5.13
N ASP A 297 -1.52 -26.26 -4.71
CA ASP A 297 -1.98 -26.92 -3.47
C ASP A 297 -1.57 -26.08 -2.24
N ILE A 298 -2.55 -25.63 -1.45
CA ILE A 298 -2.30 -24.78 -0.29
C ILE A 298 -1.44 -25.49 0.77
N VAL A 299 -1.57 -26.80 0.95
CA VAL A 299 -0.79 -27.57 1.95
C VAL A 299 0.67 -27.67 1.52
N GLU A 300 0.93 -27.85 0.24
CA GLU A 300 2.28 -27.76 -0.33
C GLU A 300 2.83 -26.32 -0.22
N CYS A 301 2.03 -25.28 -0.44
CA CYS A 301 2.46 -23.88 -0.28
C CYS A 301 2.85 -23.54 1.17
N LEU A 302 2.07 -24.03 2.15
CA LEU A 302 2.38 -23.87 3.57
C LEU A 302 3.69 -24.58 3.95
N ARG A 303 3.88 -25.82 3.47
CA ARG A 303 5.14 -26.56 3.64
C ARG A 303 6.33 -25.86 2.98
N ALA A 304 6.11 -25.19 1.84
CA ALA A 304 7.16 -24.44 1.15
C ALA A 304 7.55 -23.12 1.85
N LEU A 305 6.62 -22.45 2.55
CA LEU A 305 6.93 -21.33 3.43
C LEU A 305 7.60 -21.79 4.73
N TRP A 306 7.05 -22.82 5.38
CA TRP A 306 7.58 -23.34 6.65
C TRP A 306 8.98 -23.96 6.52
N GLY A 307 9.26 -24.58 5.37
CA GLY A 307 10.49 -25.31 5.09
C GLY A 307 11.63 -24.52 4.40
N ASP A 308 11.50 -23.20 4.19
CA ASP A 308 12.58 -22.37 3.63
C ASP A 308 13.66 -22.10 4.70
N PRO A 309 14.93 -22.53 4.51
CA PRO A 309 16.01 -22.25 5.47
C PRO A 309 16.25 -20.76 5.73
N ASP A 310 15.93 -19.85 4.80
CA ASP A 310 16.09 -18.41 5.00
C ASP A 310 15.08 -17.83 6.01
N PHE A 311 14.00 -18.56 6.29
CA PHE A 311 12.97 -18.15 7.25
C PHE A 311 13.14 -18.79 8.63
N LEU A 312 13.93 -19.87 8.75
CA LEU A 312 14.18 -20.55 10.03
C LEU A 312 14.63 -19.60 11.17
N PRO A 313 15.49 -18.58 10.97
CA PRO A 313 15.88 -17.65 12.04
C PRO A 313 14.78 -16.64 12.44
N PHE A 314 13.68 -16.59 11.69
CA PHE A 314 12.59 -15.61 11.84
C PHE A 314 11.23 -16.24 12.13
N LEU A 315 11.10 -17.57 12.04
CA LEU A 315 9.83 -18.28 12.29
C LEU A 315 9.46 -18.20 13.77
N VAL A 316 8.31 -17.59 14.05
CA VAL A 316 7.73 -17.54 15.39
C VAL A 316 6.74 -18.69 15.57
N PHE A 317 6.98 -19.54 16.57
CA PHE A 317 6.20 -20.76 16.83
C PHE A 317 5.12 -20.57 17.91
N GLU A 318 5.31 -19.63 18.83
CA GLU A 318 4.42 -19.35 19.96
C GLU A 318 3.95 -17.89 19.94
N PRO A 319 2.76 -17.56 20.47
CA PRO A 319 2.43 -16.17 20.75
C PRO A 319 3.26 -15.66 21.94
N GLU A 320 3.57 -14.37 21.96
CA GLU A 320 4.43 -13.76 22.98
C GLU A 320 3.74 -12.52 23.56
N GLU A 321 3.94 -12.26 24.85
CA GLU A 321 3.52 -11.02 25.50
C GLU A 321 4.77 -10.21 25.84
N HIS A 322 4.97 -9.10 25.14
CA HIS A 322 6.14 -8.24 25.31
C HIS A 322 5.81 -7.10 26.27
N TYR A 323 6.73 -6.76 27.17
CA TYR A 323 6.55 -5.74 28.19
C TYR A 323 7.76 -4.80 28.29
N THR A 324 7.50 -3.60 28.79
CA THR A 324 8.51 -2.54 28.96
C THR A 324 9.39 -2.69 30.20
N ASP A 325 9.01 -3.54 31.17
CA ASP A 325 9.71 -3.75 32.44
C ASP A 325 9.40 -5.12 33.06
N ASP A 326 10.24 -5.56 34.02
CA ASP A 326 10.07 -6.81 34.78
C ASP A 326 8.80 -6.84 35.66
N ASN A 327 8.21 -5.68 35.94
CA ASN A 327 6.92 -5.57 36.63
C ASN A 327 5.72 -5.80 35.68
N HIS A 328 5.98 -6.01 34.39
CA HIS A 328 4.99 -6.27 33.34
C HIS A 328 3.89 -5.19 33.25
N THR A 329 4.24 -3.92 33.44
CA THR A 329 3.24 -2.85 33.60
C THR A 329 2.52 -2.45 32.32
N ILE A 330 3.20 -2.44 31.16
CA ILE A 330 2.64 -2.03 29.86
C ILE A 330 3.06 -3.03 28.78
N ARG A 331 2.09 -3.45 27.95
CA ARG A 331 2.20 -4.54 26.96
C ARG A 331 2.39 -3.98 25.55
N LEU A 332 3.25 -4.63 24.76
CA LEU A 332 3.60 -4.19 23.41
C LEU A 332 2.97 -5.09 22.34
N PHE A 333 2.49 -4.47 21.26
CA PHE A 333 1.89 -5.14 20.11
C PHE A 333 2.53 -4.62 18.81
N HIS A 334 3.03 -5.53 17.94
CA HIS A 334 3.66 -5.10 16.68
C HIS A 334 3.60 -6.12 15.52
N ASP A 335 3.34 -7.41 15.76
CA ASP A 335 3.19 -8.44 14.72
C ASP A 335 2.16 -9.50 15.16
N MET A 336 1.81 -10.42 14.25
CA MET A 336 0.71 -11.38 14.48
C MET A 336 0.86 -12.20 15.79
N HIS A 337 2.09 -12.52 16.19
CA HIS A 337 2.39 -13.31 17.40
C HIS A 337 2.24 -12.54 18.72
N THR A 338 2.33 -11.20 18.71
CA THR A 338 2.02 -10.37 19.88
C THR A 338 0.52 -10.06 20.02
N GLY A 339 -0.24 -10.20 18.91
CA GLY A 339 -1.66 -9.88 18.84
C GLY A 339 -2.56 -10.84 19.64
N ILE A 340 -3.60 -10.27 20.25
CA ILE A 340 -4.57 -10.99 21.11
C ILE A 340 -5.14 -12.23 20.40
N TRP A 341 -5.48 -12.13 19.11
CA TRP A 341 -6.07 -13.23 18.34
C TRP A 341 -5.26 -14.54 18.39
N TRP A 342 -3.93 -14.47 18.26
CA TRP A 342 -3.10 -15.69 18.31
C TRP A 342 -3.07 -16.22 19.74
N TRP A 343 -2.83 -15.37 20.73
CA TRP A 343 -2.82 -15.77 22.14
C TRP A 343 -4.13 -16.47 22.56
N ASP A 344 -5.27 -15.89 22.21
CA ASP A 344 -6.61 -16.45 22.48
C ASP A 344 -6.86 -17.78 21.77
N THR A 345 -6.47 -17.87 20.50
CA THR A 345 -6.63 -19.09 19.70
C THR A 345 -5.70 -20.19 20.23
N GLN A 346 -4.52 -19.82 20.76
CA GLN A 346 -3.56 -20.73 21.37
C GLN A 346 -4.05 -21.24 22.73
N MET A 347 -4.67 -20.39 23.55
CA MET A 347 -5.32 -20.79 24.79
C MET A 347 -6.48 -21.78 24.55
N LYS A 348 -7.27 -21.56 23.49
CA LYS A 348 -8.38 -22.45 23.07
C LYS A 348 -7.88 -23.78 22.47
N LYS A 349 -6.58 -23.90 22.17
CA LYS A 349 -5.91 -25.07 21.58
C LYS A 349 -4.53 -25.27 22.21
N SER A 350 -4.49 -25.56 23.51
CA SER A 350 -3.25 -25.76 24.26
C SER A 350 -2.43 -26.95 23.72
N GLY A 351 -1.14 -26.74 23.44
CA GLY A 351 -0.21 -27.82 23.09
C GLY A 351 -0.02 -28.12 21.60
N ILE A 352 -0.43 -27.23 20.70
CA ILE A 352 -0.25 -27.35 19.24
C ILE A 352 0.32 -26.05 18.65
N THR A 353 1.05 -26.09 17.54
CA THR A 353 1.60 -24.87 16.93
C THR A 353 0.55 -24.22 16.02
N ILE A 354 0.21 -22.95 16.21
CA ILE A 354 -0.73 -22.26 15.30
C ILE A 354 0.02 -21.64 14.12
N VAL A 355 -0.60 -21.72 12.93
CA VAL A 355 -0.12 -21.08 11.70
C VAL A 355 -1.22 -20.13 11.19
N PRO A 356 -1.16 -18.83 11.51
CA PRO A 356 -2.17 -17.86 11.08
C PRO A 356 -2.07 -17.67 9.56
N ILE A 357 -3.12 -17.97 8.81
CA ILE A 357 -3.14 -17.84 7.35
C ILE A 357 -3.70 -16.48 6.96
N ILE A 358 -2.98 -15.77 6.10
CA ILE A 358 -3.40 -14.49 5.54
C ILE A 358 -3.51 -14.66 4.03
N ILE A 359 -4.70 -14.38 3.50
CA ILE A 359 -5.02 -14.40 2.07
C ILE A 359 -5.21 -12.96 1.57
N SER A 360 -4.94 -12.71 0.29
CA SER A 360 -5.36 -11.47 -0.37
C SER A 360 -5.62 -11.69 -1.85
N SER A 361 -6.65 -11.05 -2.40
CA SER A 361 -6.97 -11.09 -3.84
C SER A 361 -7.11 -9.69 -4.42
N ASP A 362 -6.82 -9.56 -5.71
CA ASP A 362 -6.88 -8.29 -6.44
C ASP A 362 -7.08 -8.57 -7.94
N LYS A 363 -7.96 -7.81 -8.61
CA LYS A 363 -8.29 -8.02 -10.03
C LYS A 363 -7.60 -6.98 -10.91
N THR A 364 -6.35 -7.26 -11.25
CA THR A 364 -5.51 -6.34 -12.03
C THR A 364 -5.76 -6.43 -13.53
N GLN A 365 -5.74 -5.28 -14.20
CA GLN A 365 -5.55 -5.19 -15.65
C GLN A 365 -4.08 -5.50 -15.99
N VAL A 366 -3.84 -6.25 -17.08
CA VAL A 366 -2.50 -6.64 -17.54
C VAL A 366 -2.11 -6.04 -18.91
N THR A 367 -3.07 -5.53 -19.69
CA THR A 367 -2.78 -4.75 -20.91
C THR A 367 -3.56 -3.43 -20.93
N VAL A 368 -2.91 -2.35 -21.38
CA VAL A 368 -3.56 -1.03 -21.57
C VAL A 368 -4.56 -1.08 -22.71
N PHE A 369 -4.14 -1.59 -23.88
CA PHE A 369 -4.89 -1.46 -25.14
C PHE A 369 -5.93 -2.56 -25.44
N HIS A 370 -6.05 -3.61 -24.61
CA HIS A 370 -6.89 -4.78 -24.95
C HIS A 370 -7.73 -5.31 -23.76
N ASN A 371 -7.87 -4.54 -22.68
CA ASN A 371 -8.70 -4.87 -21.50
C ASN A 371 -8.55 -6.31 -20.95
N LYS A 372 -7.36 -6.92 -21.09
CA LYS A 372 -7.04 -8.21 -20.48
C LYS A 372 -6.91 -8.05 -18.97
N LEU A 373 -7.53 -8.96 -18.22
CA LEU A 373 -7.55 -8.99 -16.76
C LEU A 373 -6.93 -10.29 -16.24
N ALA A 374 -6.24 -10.21 -15.11
CA ALA A 374 -5.83 -11.35 -14.29
C ALA A 374 -6.35 -11.18 -12.86
N TYR A 375 -6.65 -12.28 -12.17
CA TYR A 375 -7.23 -12.25 -10.82
C TYR A 375 -6.40 -13.10 -9.84
N PRO A 376 -5.17 -12.67 -9.50
CA PRO A 376 -4.31 -13.37 -8.56
C PRO A 376 -4.88 -13.45 -7.13
N VAL A 377 -4.58 -14.56 -6.46
CA VAL A 377 -4.79 -14.79 -5.02
C VAL A 377 -3.45 -15.11 -4.38
N PHE A 378 -3.06 -14.37 -3.34
CA PHE A 378 -1.81 -14.54 -2.61
C PHE A 378 -2.02 -15.13 -1.21
N LEU A 379 -0.96 -15.74 -0.68
CA LEU A 379 -0.92 -16.50 0.57
C LEU A 379 0.37 -16.23 1.36
N THR A 380 0.24 -15.93 2.66
CA THR A 380 1.35 -15.91 3.63
C THR A 380 0.92 -16.42 5.01
N ILE A 381 1.90 -16.57 5.91
CA ILE A 381 1.72 -17.05 7.28
C ILE A 381 2.14 -15.99 8.31
N GLY A 382 1.36 -15.85 9.38
CA GLY A 382 1.61 -14.90 10.48
C GLY A 382 2.86 -15.22 11.30
N ASN A 383 3.40 -16.43 11.19
CA ASN A 383 4.68 -16.85 11.80
C ASN A 383 5.89 -16.14 11.21
N LEU A 384 5.75 -15.47 10.06
CA LEU A 384 6.80 -14.62 9.48
C LEU A 384 6.60 -13.15 9.88
N PRO A 385 7.62 -12.47 10.43
CA PRO A 385 7.53 -11.05 10.76
C PRO A 385 7.13 -10.17 9.57
N LYS A 386 6.35 -9.11 9.82
CA LYS A 386 5.79 -8.22 8.79
C LYS A 386 6.85 -7.62 7.87
N HIS A 387 8.06 -7.36 8.38
CA HIS A 387 9.18 -6.83 7.61
C HIS A 387 9.84 -7.85 6.65
N ILE A 388 9.64 -9.16 6.87
CA ILE A 388 10.03 -10.23 5.95
C ILE A 388 8.93 -10.42 4.90
N ARG A 389 7.66 -10.54 5.34
CA ARG A 389 6.49 -10.65 4.46
C ARG A 389 6.46 -9.51 3.42
N ARG A 390 6.70 -8.27 3.85
CA ARG A 390 6.67 -7.06 2.99
C ARG A 390 7.74 -6.98 1.90
N LYS A 391 8.73 -7.88 1.82
CA LYS A 391 9.82 -7.82 0.84
C LYS A 391 9.64 -8.91 -0.23
N PRO A 392 9.21 -8.60 -1.47
CA PRO A 392 9.04 -9.59 -2.54
C PRO A 392 10.31 -10.42 -2.81
N SER A 393 11.48 -9.78 -2.73
CA SER A 393 12.80 -10.41 -2.85
C SER A 393 13.13 -11.46 -1.78
N ARG A 394 12.41 -11.49 -0.63
CA ARG A 394 12.52 -12.56 0.36
C ARG A 394 11.58 -13.74 0.04
N GLN A 395 10.59 -13.56 -0.83
CA GLN A 395 9.55 -14.54 -1.20
C GLN A 395 8.65 -14.96 -0.02
N GLY A 396 8.38 -14.07 0.94
CA GLY A 396 7.49 -14.34 2.08
C GLY A 396 6.00 -14.51 1.74
N GLN A 397 5.64 -14.41 0.46
CA GLN A 397 4.33 -14.68 -0.12
C GLN A 397 4.43 -15.86 -1.09
N VAL A 398 3.28 -16.48 -1.39
CA VAL A 398 3.11 -17.37 -2.54
C VAL A 398 1.89 -16.88 -3.34
N LEU A 399 2.00 -16.76 -4.66
CA LEU A 399 0.83 -16.72 -5.53
C LEU A 399 0.16 -18.10 -5.47
N LEU A 400 -1.03 -18.18 -4.89
CA LEU A 400 -1.79 -19.41 -4.68
C LEU A 400 -2.61 -19.80 -5.92
N ALA A 401 -3.23 -18.83 -6.60
CA ALA A 401 -4.05 -19.09 -7.78
C ALA A 401 -4.19 -17.86 -8.70
N TYR A 402 -4.62 -18.11 -9.94
CA TYR A 402 -5.34 -17.15 -10.78
C TYR A 402 -6.80 -17.61 -10.89
N LEU A 403 -7.74 -16.78 -10.43
CA LEU A 403 -9.17 -17.03 -10.56
C LEU A 403 -9.68 -16.70 -11.98
N PRO A 404 -10.75 -17.36 -12.47
CA PRO A 404 -11.32 -17.04 -13.78
C PRO A 404 -11.81 -15.58 -13.88
N THR A 405 -11.45 -14.89 -14.97
CA THR A 405 -11.89 -13.52 -15.29
C THR A 405 -13.08 -13.50 -16.27
N ALA A 406 -13.92 -14.53 -16.22
CA ALA A 406 -15.02 -14.75 -17.16
C ALA A 406 -16.06 -13.62 -17.12
N LYS A 407 -16.45 -13.09 -18.30
CA LYS A 407 -17.59 -12.16 -18.43
C LYS A 407 -18.95 -12.86 -18.37
N LEU A 408 -19.01 -14.17 -18.65
CA LEU A 408 -20.23 -15.00 -18.69
C LEU A 408 -21.32 -14.47 -19.65
N ASN A 409 -20.92 -14.00 -20.84
CA ASN A 409 -21.82 -13.36 -21.82
C ASN A 409 -22.98 -14.25 -22.30
N HIS A 410 -22.84 -15.58 -22.24
CA HIS A 410 -23.92 -16.53 -22.53
C HIS A 410 -25.13 -16.39 -21.57
N ILE A 411 -24.92 -15.82 -20.37
CA ILE A 411 -25.99 -15.49 -19.43
C ILE A 411 -26.56 -14.11 -19.81
N THR A 412 -27.64 -14.11 -20.58
CA THR A 412 -28.28 -12.88 -21.09
C THR A 412 -28.86 -12.00 -19.97
N ASN A 413 -29.49 -12.61 -18.96
CA ASN A 413 -30.03 -11.91 -17.79
C ASN A 413 -28.90 -11.29 -16.93
N LYS A 414 -28.92 -9.96 -16.76
CA LYS A 414 -27.88 -9.20 -16.03
C LYS A 414 -27.79 -9.60 -14.54
N ALA A 415 -28.90 -9.83 -13.85
CA ALA A 415 -28.92 -10.24 -12.44
C ALA A 415 -28.41 -11.68 -12.26
N ALA A 416 -28.84 -12.58 -13.14
CA ALA A 416 -28.35 -13.95 -13.22
C ALA A 416 -26.83 -14.02 -13.41
N ARG A 417 -26.31 -13.23 -14.36
CA ARG A 417 -24.88 -13.13 -14.66
C ARG A 417 -24.07 -12.66 -13.45
N ARG A 418 -24.55 -11.63 -12.73
CA ARG A 418 -23.93 -11.14 -11.49
C ARG A 418 -23.90 -12.21 -10.38
N ARG A 419 -25.02 -12.93 -10.19
CA ARG A 419 -25.14 -14.03 -9.21
C ARG A 419 -24.19 -15.19 -9.55
N ALA A 420 -24.09 -15.57 -10.82
CA ALA A 420 -23.16 -16.59 -11.30
C ALA A 420 -21.68 -16.19 -11.12
N THR A 421 -21.29 -14.94 -11.43
CA THR A 421 -19.92 -14.44 -11.19
C THR A 421 -19.56 -14.43 -9.71
N ALA A 422 -20.50 -14.07 -8.83
CA ALA A 422 -20.26 -14.11 -7.38
C ALA A 422 -20.11 -15.55 -6.86
N ASN A 423 -20.99 -16.46 -7.29
CA ASN A 423 -20.90 -17.88 -6.94
C ASN A 423 -19.60 -18.51 -7.48
N LEU A 424 -19.13 -18.12 -8.68
CA LEU A 424 -17.85 -18.56 -9.26
C LEU A 424 -16.66 -18.20 -8.36
N PHE A 425 -16.60 -16.95 -7.89
CA PHE A 425 -15.57 -16.53 -6.93
C PHE A 425 -15.60 -17.38 -5.65
N HIS A 426 -16.78 -17.51 -5.02
CA HIS A 426 -16.94 -18.27 -3.78
C HIS A 426 -16.65 -19.76 -3.94
N ALA A 427 -17.02 -20.35 -5.08
CA ALA A 427 -16.79 -21.75 -5.39
C ALA A 427 -15.28 -22.03 -5.60
N CYS A 428 -14.57 -21.18 -6.34
CA CYS A 428 -13.11 -21.26 -6.49
C CYS A 428 -12.38 -21.03 -5.16
N MET A 429 -12.77 -20.02 -4.38
CA MET A 429 -12.15 -19.78 -3.06
C MET A 429 -12.42 -20.92 -2.07
N SER A 430 -13.61 -21.52 -2.12
CA SER A 430 -13.94 -22.73 -1.35
C SER A 430 -13.02 -23.89 -1.74
N PHE A 431 -12.79 -24.11 -3.05
CA PHE A 431 -11.88 -25.13 -3.55
C PHE A 431 -10.44 -24.94 -3.02
N LEU A 432 -9.90 -23.72 -3.15
CA LEU A 432 -8.54 -23.38 -2.72
C LEU A 432 -8.32 -23.55 -1.22
N LEU A 433 -9.32 -23.21 -0.39
CA LEU A 433 -9.20 -23.19 1.07
C LEU A 433 -9.73 -24.47 1.75
N LYS A 434 -10.40 -25.37 1.02
CA LYS A 434 -10.99 -26.63 1.54
C LYS A 434 -10.07 -27.44 2.47
N PRO A 435 -8.74 -27.59 2.23
CA PRO A 435 -7.87 -28.33 3.15
C PRO A 435 -7.80 -27.71 4.56
N LEU A 436 -7.92 -26.38 4.69
CA LEU A 436 -7.84 -25.68 5.97
C LEU A 436 -8.98 -26.06 6.92
N GLU A 437 -10.17 -26.37 6.40
CA GLU A 437 -11.35 -26.77 7.17
C GLU A 437 -11.08 -27.95 8.11
N THR A 438 -10.28 -28.91 7.62
CA THR A 438 -9.87 -30.10 8.38
C THR A 438 -8.56 -29.86 9.10
N LEU A 439 -7.53 -29.31 8.43
CA LEU A 439 -6.18 -29.20 9.00
C LEU A 439 -6.10 -28.22 10.19
N GLY A 440 -6.90 -27.16 10.22
CA GLY A 440 -7.03 -26.30 11.41
C GLY A 440 -7.59 -27.04 12.64
N ARG A 441 -8.33 -28.14 12.43
CA ARG A 441 -8.85 -29.02 13.48
C ARG A 441 -7.87 -30.14 13.83
N THR A 442 -7.38 -30.88 12.84
CA THR A 442 -6.61 -32.14 13.01
C THR A 442 -5.10 -31.99 13.11
N GLY A 443 -4.55 -30.84 12.70
CA GLY A 443 -3.11 -30.63 12.62
C GLY A 443 -2.52 -31.02 11.26
N LEU A 444 -1.29 -30.60 11.04
CA LEU A 444 -0.50 -30.78 9.83
C LEU A 444 0.98 -30.85 10.23
N LEU A 445 1.59 -32.03 10.11
CA LEU A 445 3.03 -32.16 10.31
C LEU A 445 3.80 -31.42 9.21
N MET A 446 4.57 -30.41 9.60
CA MET A 446 5.43 -29.61 8.72
C MET A 446 6.87 -29.64 9.19
N ALA A 447 7.82 -29.65 8.26
CA ALA A 447 9.26 -29.67 8.56
C ALA A 447 9.86 -28.29 8.31
N SER A 448 10.51 -27.70 9.31
CA SER A 448 11.28 -26.46 9.17
C SER A 448 12.56 -26.68 8.34
N GLY A 449 13.24 -25.60 7.95
CA GLY A 449 14.38 -25.68 7.02
C GLY A 449 15.54 -26.59 7.45
N ASP A 450 15.75 -26.76 8.76
CA ASP A 450 16.73 -27.68 9.37
C ASP A 450 16.28 -29.15 9.39
N GLY A 451 15.00 -29.41 9.11
CA GLY A 451 14.38 -30.73 9.12
C GLY A 451 13.67 -31.10 10.43
N ALA A 452 13.64 -30.24 11.46
CA ALA A 452 12.77 -30.46 12.61
C ALA A 452 11.30 -30.45 12.19
N VAL A 453 10.49 -31.40 12.67
CA VAL A 453 9.07 -31.53 12.31
C VAL A 453 8.20 -31.12 13.49
N GLN A 454 7.39 -30.09 13.31
CA GLN A 454 6.41 -29.63 14.29
C GLN A 454 5.00 -30.05 13.87
N ASP A 455 4.08 -30.15 14.84
CA ASP A 455 2.64 -30.26 14.57
C ASP A 455 2.00 -28.87 14.53
N CYS A 456 1.41 -28.55 13.38
CA CYS A 456 1.02 -27.19 13.00
C CYS A 456 -0.43 -27.14 12.51
N HIS A 457 -1.23 -26.21 13.05
CA HIS A 457 -2.63 -26.03 12.68
C HIS A 457 -2.81 -24.74 11.89
N PRO A 458 -3.01 -24.81 10.56
CA PRO A 458 -3.28 -23.63 9.75
C PRO A 458 -4.73 -23.17 9.93
N ILE A 459 -4.90 -21.89 10.26
CA ILE A 459 -6.20 -21.26 10.55
C ILE A 459 -6.28 -19.92 9.81
N LEU A 460 -7.33 -19.67 9.01
CA LEU A 460 -7.52 -18.37 8.35
C LEU A 460 -7.69 -17.27 9.41
N ALA A 461 -6.79 -16.29 9.37
CA ALA A 461 -6.69 -15.19 10.33
C ALA A 461 -6.95 -13.82 9.70
N GLY A 462 -6.93 -13.71 8.36
CA GLY A 462 -7.18 -12.45 7.67
C GLY A 462 -7.36 -12.58 6.15
N TYR A 463 -8.10 -11.64 5.58
CA TYR A 463 -8.32 -11.48 4.14
C TYR A 463 -8.11 -10.02 3.74
N CYS A 464 -7.16 -9.73 2.83
CA CYS A 464 -6.95 -8.38 2.30
C CYS A 464 -7.65 -8.21 0.94
N GLY A 465 -8.41 -7.12 0.80
CA GLY A 465 -9.05 -6.66 -0.43
C GLY A 465 -9.56 -5.23 -0.24
N ASP A 466 -9.93 -4.54 -1.32
CA ASP A 466 -10.56 -3.22 -1.26
C ASP A 466 -12.05 -3.31 -0.85
N TYR A 467 -12.79 -2.20 -0.88
CA TYR A 467 -14.22 -2.23 -0.54
C TYR A 467 -15.06 -3.12 -1.48
N GLN A 468 -14.76 -3.17 -2.78
CA GLN A 468 -15.52 -4.00 -3.73
C GLN A 468 -15.23 -5.49 -3.51
N GLU A 469 -13.96 -5.83 -3.28
CA GLU A 469 -13.53 -7.19 -2.96
C GLU A 469 -14.05 -7.60 -1.57
N GLN A 470 -14.08 -6.71 -0.57
CA GLN A 470 -14.69 -6.97 0.74
C GLN A 470 -16.21 -7.19 0.64
N VAL A 471 -16.92 -6.44 -0.21
CA VAL A 471 -18.36 -6.62 -0.48
C VAL A 471 -18.64 -7.92 -1.25
N LEU A 472 -17.73 -8.35 -2.14
CA LEU A 472 -17.79 -9.67 -2.80
C LEU A 472 -17.52 -10.79 -1.79
N VAL A 473 -16.42 -10.69 -1.04
CA VAL A 473 -15.99 -11.64 -0.01
C VAL A 473 -17.08 -11.79 1.04
N THR A 474 -17.48 -10.74 1.76
CA THR A 474 -18.45 -10.83 2.87
C THR A 474 -19.91 -11.01 2.44
N CYS A 475 -20.16 -11.16 1.13
CA CYS A 475 -21.47 -11.33 0.49
C CYS A 475 -22.50 -10.21 0.75
N THR A 476 -22.11 -9.04 1.28
CA THR A 476 -23.04 -7.92 1.48
C THR A 476 -23.43 -7.25 0.16
N LYS A 477 -24.42 -6.37 0.19
CA LYS A 477 -24.80 -5.57 -0.99
C LYS A 477 -23.81 -4.43 -1.22
N SER A 478 -23.74 -3.93 -2.45
CA SER A 478 -22.90 -2.77 -2.78
C SER A 478 -23.58 -1.50 -2.27
N GLY A 479 -22.86 -0.66 -1.53
CA GLY A 479 -23.49 0.42 -0.75
C GLY A 479 -24.06 -0.02 0.60
N GLU A 480 -23.87 -1.28 1.00
CA GLU A 480 -23.99 -1.68 2.41
C GLU A 480 -22.60 -1.78 3.06
N CYS A 481 -22.58 -1.72 4.39
CA CYS A 481 -21.38 -1.97 5.17
C CYS A 481 -21.06 -3.49 5.22
N PRO A 482 -19.88 -3.97 4.78
CA PRO A 482 -19.42 -5.34 5.01
C PRO A 482 -19.18 -5.70 6.49
N THR A 483 -19.63 -4.87 7.47
CA THR A 483 -19.30 -4.97 8.91
C THR A 483 -20.52 -5.08 9.82
N CYS A 484 -21.13 -3.96 10.18
CA CYS A 484 -22.39 -3.90 10.91
C CYS A 484 -23.58 -4.07 9.94
N PRO A 485 -24.80 -4.31 10.45
CA PRO A 485 -26.05 -4.31 9.67
C PRO A 485 -26.55 -2.91 9.28
N VAL A 486 -25.86 -1.84 9.68
CA VAL A 486 -26.17 -0.43 9.40
C VAL A 486 -26.69 -0.18 7.98
N LEU A 487 -27.75 0.63 7.86
CA LEU A 487 -28.42 0.87 6.60
C LEU A 487 -27.56 1.72 5.64
N PRO A 488 -27.78 1.65 4.31
CA PRO A 488 -27.02 2.43 3.32
C PRO A 488 -27.07 3.95 3.51
N ASP A 489 -28.16 4.47 4.08
CA ASP A 489 -28.40 5.87 4.41
C ASP A 489 -27.84 6.28 5.79
N GLU A 490 -27.53 5.29 6.64
CA GLU A 490 -26.87 5.46 7.95
C GLU A 490 -25.34 5.21 7.88
N LEU A 491 -24.78 4.98 6.68
CA LEU A 491 -23.42 4.51 6.47
C LEU A 491 -22.35 5.59 6.81
N GLY A 492 -22.04 5.70 8.09
CA GLY A 492 -21.17 6.74 8.66
C GLY A 492 -21.74 7.38 9.93
N ASP A 493 -22.97 7.04 10.31
CA ASP A 493 -23.56 7.40 11.60
C ASP A 493 -23.01 6.49 12.72
N PRO A 494 -22.38 7.04 13.78
CA PRO A 494 -21.85 6.28 14.91
C PRO A 494 -22.89 5.95 16.00
N GLU A 495 -24.15 6.36 15.86
CA GLU A 495 -25.26 5.86 16.70
C GLU A 495 -25.90 4.62 16.07
N SER A 496 -26.01 4.56 14.74
CA SER A 496 -26.40 3.35 13.98
C SER A 496 -25.28 2.30 13.85
N VAL A 497 -24.22 2.39 14.68
CA VAL A 497 -23.23 1.32 14.86
C VAL A 497 -23.82 0.24 15.75
N GLU A 498 -24.64 -0.61 15.13
CA GLU A 498 -24.96 -1.92 15.67
C GLU A 498 -23.73 -2.83 15.75
N GLU A 499 -23.84 -3.89 16.56
CA GLU A 499 -22.85 -4.97 16.65
C GLU A 499 -22.47 -5.52 15.25
N PRO A 500 -21.23 -5.99 15.04
CA PRO A 500 -20.84 -6.65 13.79
C PRO A 500 -21.83 -7.77 13.42
N ARG A 501 -22.25 -7.85 12.15
CA ARG A 501 -23.38 -8.71 11.74
C ARG A 501 -23.19 -10.13 12.29
N GLN A 502 -24.16 -10.55 13.08
CA GLN A 502 -24.10 -11.82 13.79
C GLN A 502 -24.03 -12.96 12.75
N LEU A 503 -23.01 -13.80 12.87
CA LEU A 503 -22.79 -14.87 11.91
C LEU A 503 -23.91 -15.91 11.97
N ALA A 504 -24.49 -16.19 13.14
CA ALA A 504 -25.51 -17.23 13.29
C ALA A 504 -26.80 -16.99 12.45
N PRO A 505 -27.44 -15.80 12.47
CA PRO A 505 -28.51 -15.46 11.52
C PRO A 505 -28.09 -15.56 10.05
N ILE A 506 -26.86 -15.18 9.71
CA ILE A 506 -26.33 -15.29 8.34
C ILE A 506 -26.20 -16.77 7.92
N LEU A 507 -25.74 -17.65 8.81
CA LEU A 507 -25.66 -19.09 8.53
C LEU A 507 -27.07 -19.69 8.36
N GLN A 508 -27.99 -19.37 9.27
CA GLN A 508 -29.40 -19.82 9.16
C GLN A 508 -30.03 -19.39 7.84
N ALA A 509 -29.79 -18.15 7.39
CA ALA A 509 -30.28 -17.63 6.12
C ALA A 509 -29.59 -18.21 4.87
N LEU A 510 -28.42 -18.85 5.03
CA LEU A 510 -27.75 -19.62 3.97
C LEU A 510 -28.24 -21.07 3.94
N ASP A 511 -28.55 -21.65 5.10
CA ASP A 511 -28.99 -23.04 5.24
C ASP A 511 -30.41 -23.27 4.66
N THR A 512 -31.27 -22.23 4.57
CA THR A 512 -32.58 -22.32 3.89
C THR A 512 -32.50 -22.52 2.37
N ILE A 513 -31.29 -22.66 1.79
CA ILE A 513 -31.11 -23.08 0.40
C ILE A 513 -31.81 -24.42 0.09
N GLU A 514 -31.90 -25.32 1.08
CA GLU A 514 -32.58 -26.61 0.96
C GLU A 514 -34.13 -26.48 0.95
N GLU A 515 -34.67 -25.35 1.41
CA GLU A 515 -36.11 -25.04 1.38
C GLU A 515 -36.57 -24.46 0.02
N GLY A 516 -35.61 -24.04 -0.82
CA GLY A 516 -35.81 -23.65 -2.21
C GLY A 516 -35.54 -22.17 -2.52
N PRO A 517 -35.39 -21.80 -3.81
CA PRO A 517 -34.82 -20.50 -4.21
C PRO A 517 -35.56 -19.27 -3.69
N THR A 518 -36.89 -19.34 -3.57
CA THR A 518 -37.73 -18.23 -3.10
C THR A 518 -37.50 -17.93 -1.61
N GLU A 519 -37.48 -18.96 -0.75
CA GLU A 519 -37.29 -18.78 0.69
C GLU A 519 -35.83 -18.47 1.02
N PHE A 520 -34.87 -19.09 0.33
CA PHE A 520 -33.45 -18.72 0.37
C PHE A 520 -33.21 -17.23 0.06
N THR A 521 -33.79 -16.73 -1.04
CA THR A 521 -33.64 -15.32 -1.44
C THR A 521 -34.29 -14.38 -0.42
N LYS A 522 -35.44 -14.76 0.13
CA LYS A 522 -36.16 -14.04 1.19
C LYS A 522 -35.37 -13.99 2.51
N ALA A 523 -34.77 -15.10 2.93
CA ALA A 523 -33.92 -15.19 4.13
C ALA A 523 -32.63 -14.37 3.98
N CYS A 524 -31.91 -14.53 2.85
CA CYS A 524 -30.71 -13.74 2.55
C CYS A 524 -30.99 -12.24 2.55
N LYS A 525 -32.11 -11.82 1.96
CA LYS A 525 -32.56 -10.42 1.95
C LYS A 525 -32.82 -9.88 3.36
N ALA A 526 -33.40 -10.69 4.26
CA ALA A 526 -33.69 -10.31 5.64
C ALA A 526 -32.43 -10.06 6.50
N VAL A 527 -31.33 -10.76 6.25
CA VAL A 527 -30.02 -10.54 6.93
C VAL A 527 -29.06 -9.62 6.15
N GLY A 528 -29.54 -9.03 5.05
CA GLY A 528 -28.81 -8.06 4.24
C GLY A 528 -27.68 -8.64 3.38
N ILE A 529 -27.69 -9.93 3.06
CA ILE A 529 -26.69 -10.55 2.18
C ILE A 529 -27.25 -10.81 0.77
N LYS A 530 -26.35 -10.95 -0.20
CA LYS A 530 -26.66 -11.48 -1.54
C LYS A 530 -26.97 -12.98 -1.44
N PRO A 531 -27.93 -13.52 -2.22
CA PRO A 531 -28.21 -14.96 -2.29
C PRO A 531 -27.08 -15.71 -3.00
N ILE A 532 -25.99 -15.95 -2.28
CA ILE A 532 -24.77 -16.66 -2.71
C ILE A 532 -24.77 -18.02 -2.03
N GLN A 533 -24.78 -19.09 -2.81
CA GLN A 533 -25.25 -20.41 -2.33
C GLN A 533 -24.40 -21.02 -1.19
N ARG A 534 -23.07 -20.98 -1.30
CA ARG A 534 -22.14 -21.47 -0.27
C ARG A 534 -20.89 -20.58 -0.23
N PRO A 535 -20.88 -19.51 0.59
CA PRO A 535 -19.72 -18.62 0.73
C PRO A 535 -18.52 -19.35 1.34
N PHE A 536 -17.30 -19.11 0.84
CA PHE A 536 -16.10 -19.87 1.28
C PHE A 536 -15.79 -19.72 2.78
N TRP A 537 -16.28 -18.64 3.40
CA TRP A 537 -16.09 -18.29 4.80
C TRP A 537 -17.28 -18.66 5.69
N GLN A 538 -18.28 -19.44 5.22
CA GLN A 538 -19.45 -19.93 6.00
C GLN A 538 -19.07 -20.66 7.32
N ARG A 539 -17.78 -20.82 7.63
CA ARG A 539 -17.25 -21.43 8.86
C ARG A 539 -16.21 -20.55 9.60
N LEU A 540 -16.11 -19.25 9.28
CA LEU A 540 -15.03 -18.29 9.70
C LEU A 540 -15.53 -16.81 9.84
N PRO A 541 -14.97 -15.94 10.73
CA PRO A 541 -15.47 -14.55 10.97
C PRO A 541 -14.47 -13.37 10.69
N PHE A 542 -14.90 -12.10 10.95
CA PHE A 542 -14.22 -10.75 10.93
C PHE A 542 -14.46 -9.81 9.71
N ARG A 543 -14.49 -8.46 9.91
CA ARG A 543 -15.04 -7.41 8.98
C ARG A 543 -14.54 -5.93 9.25
N ALA A 544 -14.60 -4.95 8.32
CA ALA A 544 -14.34 -3.47 8.52
C ALA A 544 -15.13 -2.46 7.57
N CYS A 545 -15.33 -1.15 7.93
CA CYS A 545 -16.08 -0.06 7.19
C CYS A 545 -15.48 1.37 7.51
N GLY A 546 -15.89 2.58 7.00
CA GLY A 546 -17.03 3.11 6.20
C GLY A 546 -16.72 4.51 5.55
N ALA A 547 -17.70 5.42 5.23
CA ALA A 547 -17.54 6.45 4.16
C ALA A 547 -17.85 7.99 4.34
N ALA A 548 -19.11 8.48 4.39
CA ALA A 548 -19.66 9.54 3.49
C ALA A 548 -19.18 11.05 3.45
N GLU A 549 -19.75 12.02 4.23
CA GLU A 549 -19.79 13.52 4.03
C GLU A 549 -18.46 14.28 3.75
N ILE A 550 -17.36 13.56 3.88
CA ILE A 550 -15.97 13.92 3.63
C ILE A 550 -15.77 14.83 2.39
N ASP A 551 -16.46 14.56 1.28
CA ASP A 551 -16.32 15.25 -0.03
C ASP A 551 -16.66 16.74 -0.04
N ALA A 552 -17.58 17.18 0.81
CA ALA A 552 -17.91 18.60 0.91
C ALA A 552 -16.71 19.41 1.43
N ARG A 553 -15.92 18.79 2.31
CA ARG A 553 -14.92 19.46 3.14
C ARG A 553 -13.52 19.41 2.54
N CYS A 554 -13.16 18.30 1.89
CA CYS A 554 -11.93 18.17 1.08
C CYS A 554 -11.73 19.32 0.08
N ARG A 555 -12.82 19.83 -0.51
CA ARG A 555 -12.82 20.91 -1.51
C ARG A 555 -12.42 22.29 -0.97
N ARG A 556 -12.41 22.48 0.35
CA ARG A 556 -12.33 23.80 1.01
C ARG A 556 -11.09 23.99 1.89
N LEU A 557 -10.18 23.03 1.92
CA LEU A 557 -8.88 23.14 2.58
C LEU A 557 -8.00 24.20 1.89
N PRO A 558 -7.20 25.01 2.61
CA PRO A 558 -6.24 25.92 2.01
C PRO A 558 -5.02 25.17 1.45
N PRO A 559 -4.24 25.78 0.53
CA PRO A 559 -3.03 25.17 0.00
C PRO A 559 -1.92 25.06 1.06
N ASN A 560 -1.18 23.96 1.01
CA ASN A 560 0.11 23.76 1.68
C ASN A 560 0.96 22.83 0.78
N HIS A 561 2.29 22.83 0.89
CA HIS A 561 3.14 21.98 0.05
C HIS A 561 2.87 20.48 0.21
N ASN A 562 2.54 20.06 1.43
CA ASN A 562 2.34 18.67 1.82
C ASN A 562 0.88 18.19 1.72
N ILE A 563 -0.04 19.01 1.17
CA ILE A 563 -1.48 18.74 1.11
C ILE A 563 -2.00 18.88 -0.34
N ARG A 564 -2.46 17.77 -0.93
CA ARG A 564 -3.17 17.74 -2.21
C ARG A 564 -4.60 18.26 -2.04
N LEU A 565 -4.97 19.24 -2.88
CA LEU A 565 -6.32 19.82 -2.91
C LEU A 565 -7.25 18.98 -3.79
N PHE A 566 -8.21 18.30 -3.17
CA PHE A 566 -9.20 17.49 -3.88
C PHE A 566 -10.42 18.33 -4.27
N LEU A 567 -10.25 19.16 -5.31
CA LEU A 567 -11.23 20.16 -5.77
C LEU A 567 -12.59 19.59 -6.24
N LYS A 568 -12.70 18.27 -6.48
CA LYS A 568 -13.96 17.58 -6.77
C LYS A 568 -14.57 16.84 -5.58
N GLY A 569 -13.86 16.71 -4.45
CA GLY A 569 -14.16 15.69 -3.42
C GLY A 569 -13.27 14.45 -3.59
N ILE A 570 -13.50 13.41 -2.78
CA ILE A 570 -12.72 12.16 -2.77
C ILE A 570 -13.54 10.88 -3.00
N SER A 571 -14.85 10.92 -2.80
CA SER A 571 -15.82 9.84 -3.10
C SER A 571 -16.09 9.73 -4.61
N HIS A 572 -15.77 10.79 -5.36
CA HIS A 572 -15.72 10.78 -6.82
C HIS A 572 -14.40 10.18 -7.39
N LEU A 573 -13.47 9.71 -6.55
CA LEU A 573 -12.23 9.07 -7.00
C LEU A 573 -12.45 7.57 -7.26
N ASN A 574 -12.72 7.23 -8.52
CA ASN A 574 -12.63 5.83 -8.96
C ASN A 574 -11.15 5.40 -8.98
N ARG A 575 -10.83 4.28 -8.32
CA ARG A 575 -9.46 3.72 -8.18
C ARG A 575 -8.48 4.66 -7.45
N VAL A 576 -8.81 5.03 -6.21
CA VAL A 576 -7.91 5.77 -5.28
C VAL A 576 -6.55 5.11 -5.18
N THR A 577 -5.48 5.83 -5.54
CA THR A 577 -4.09 5.35 -5.40
C THR A 577 -3.61 5.43 -3.95
N GLY A 578 -2.58 4.65 -3.56
CA GLY A 578 -1.96 4.75 -2.24
C GLY A 578 -1.47 6.18 -1.90
N THR A 579 -0.92 6.87 -2.90
CA THR A 579 -0.55 8.29 -2.83
C THR A 579 -1.73 9.19 -2.46
N GLU A 580 -2.93 8.90 -2.95
CA GLU A 580 -4.15 9.64 -2.59
C GLU A 580 -4.64 9.27 -1.20
N HIS A 581 -4.53 8.00 -0.79
CA HIS A 581 -4.89 7.56 0.56
C HIS A 581 -4.00 8.22 1.65
N ASP A 582 -2.67 8.27 1.48
CA ASP A 582 -1.80 9.01 2.42
C ASP A 582 -2.14 10.52 2.44
N GLN A 583 -2.45 11.11 1.28
CA GLN A 583 -2.89 12.50 1.21
C GLN A 583 -4.24 12.74 1.92
N MET A 584 -5.19 11.81 1.83
CA MET A 584 -6.45 11.86 2.57
C MET A 584 -6.22 11.78 4.08
N CYS A 585 -5.33 10.89 4.54
CA CYS A 585 -4.95 10.78 5.96
C CYS A 585 -4.41 12.10 6.54
N ARG A 586 -3.71 12.92 5.75
CA ARG A 586 -3.15 14.21 6.20
C ARG A 586 -4.19 15.27 6.55
N PHE A 587 -5.46 15.09 6.20
CA PHE A 587 -6.52 16.06 6.52
C PHE A 587 -7.83 15.45 7.05
N ILE A 588 -8.01 14.12 6.99
CA ILE A 588 -9.28 13.43 7.32
C ILE A 588 -9.86 13.84 8.68
N LEU A 589 -9.04 13.96 9.73
CA LEU A 589 -9.53 14.43 11.04
C LEU A 589 -10.06 15.86 10.96
N GLY A 590 -9.28 16.79 10.40
CA GLY A 590 -9.61 18.21 10.42
C GLY A 590 -10.87 18.55 9.64
N ILE A 591 -11.24 17.76 8.64
CA ILE A 591 -12.53 17.91 7.97
C ILE A 591 -13.69 17.37 8.83
N ILE A 592 -13.53 16.24 9.53
CA ILE A 592 -14.65 15.66 10.30
C ILE A 592 -14.94 16.34 11.66
N ILE A 593 -14.03 17.16 12.21
CA ILE A 593 -14.17 17.80 13.54
C ILE A 593 -15.56 18.40 13.77
N ASP A 594 -16.04 19.21 12.82
CA ASP A 594 -17.30 19.93 12.95
C ASP A 594 -18.49 19.24 12.20
N ILE A 595 -18.43 17.94 11.91
CA ILE A 595 -19.58 17.24 11.28
C ILE A 595 -20.76 17.17 12.27
N ARG A 596 -21.94 17.63 11.83
CA ARG A 596 -23.20 17.22 12.47
C ARG A 596 -23.62 15.86 11.94
N LEU A 597 -23.60 14.89 12.83
CA LEU A 597 -24.23 13.59 12.62
C LEU A 597 -25.76 13.74 12.68
N PRO A 598 -26.53 12.90 11.97
CA PRO A 598 -27.98 12.84 12.13
C PRO A 598 -28.41 12.46 13.55
N SER A 599 -29.49 13.09 14.03
CA SER A 599 -30.18 12.75 15.29
C SER A 599 -29.43 13.02 16.63
N VAL A 600 -30.00 12.53 17.73
CA VAL A 600 -30.23 13.22 19.01
C VAL A 600 -29.02 13.26 19.97
N GLY A 601 -28.02 14.12 19.74
CA GLY A 601 -26.96 14.29 20.76
C GLY A 601 -26.02 15.49 20.63
N ARG A 602 -25.65 16.12 21.77
CA ARG A 602 -24.48 17.01 21.87
C ARG A 602 -23.15 16.26 22.09
N GLY A 603 -23.17 14.94 22.22
CA GLY A 603 -22.03 14.13 22.65
C GLY A 603 -21.31 13.32 21.56
N THR A 604 -21.92 13.17 20.38
CA THR A 604 -21.63 12.01 19.52
C THR A 604 -20.49 12.23 18.54
N ALA A 605 -20.39 13.42 17.92
CA ALA A 605 -19.30 13.77 17.01
C ALA A 605 -17.92 13.59 17.67
N ALA A 606 -17.82 13.89 18.98
CA ALA A 606 -16.62 13.69 19.77
C ALA A 606 -16.12 12.22 19.78
N ARG A 607 -16.98 11.20 19.60
CA ARG A 607 -16.55 9.79 19.52
C ARG A 607 -15.83 9.50 18.21
N LEU A 608 -16.46 9.82 17.07
CA LEU A 608 -15.87 9.67 15.74
C LEU A 608 -14.56 10.48 15.62
N VAL A 609 -14.58 11.72 16.11
CA VAL A 609 -13.44 12.63 16.09
C VAL A 609 -12.28 12.12 16.96
N ARG A 610 -12.54 11.58 18.17
CA ARG A 610 -11.49 10.92 18.98
C ARG A 610 -10.97 9.64 18.32
N ALA A 611 -11.84 8.82 17.72
CA ALA A 611 -11.44 7.58 17.08
C ALA A 611 -10.55 7.81 15.84
N VAL A 612 -10.90 8.77 14.97
CA VAL A 612 -10.05 9.13 13.82
C VAL A 612 -8.80 9.90 14.26
N ARG A 613 -8.86 10.71 15.34
CA ARG A 613 -7.64 11.27 15.93
C ARG A 613 -6.72 10.16 16.38
N GLY A 614 -7.24 9.16 17.08
CA GLY A 614 -6.52 7.96 17.50
C GLY A 614 -5.91 7.19 16.32
N LEU A 615 -6.69 6.92 15.26
CA LEU A 615 -6.16 6.27 14.07
C LEU A 615 -5.06 7.10 13.38
N LEU A 616 -5.15 8.44 13.36
CA LEU A 616 -4.09 9.29 12.82
C LEU A 616 -2.87 9.40 13.74
N ASP A 617 -3.07 9.56 15.05
CA ASP A 617 -2.00 9.54 16.07
C ASP A 617 -1.21 8.23 15.93
N PHE A 618 -1.90 7.09 15.91
CA PHE A 618 -1.30 5.78 15.66
C PHE A 618 -0.61 5.69 14.29
N LEU A 619 -1.21 6.16 13.20
CA LEU A 619 -0.61 6.14 11.86
C LEU A 619 0.61 7.07 11.72
N TYR A 620 0.77 8.08 12.58
CA TYR A 620 1.93 8.97 12.59
C TYR A 620 3.02 8.50 13.55
N LEU A 621 2.65 7.93 14.70
CA LEU A 621 3.57 7.28 15.62
C LEU A 621 4.18 6.02 14.98
N THR A 622 3.38 5.14 14.35
CA THR A 622 3.88 3.94 13.62
C THR A 622 4.72 4.24 12.38
N LYS A 623 4.80 5.51 11.96
CA LYS A 623 5.75 5.99 10.94
C LYS A 623 7.13 6.32 11.52
N TYR A 624 7.34 6.32 12.83
CA TYR A 624 8.68 6.39 13.43
C TYR A 624 9.49 5.11 13.17
N PRO A 625 10.82 5.18 13.05
CA PRO A 625 11.67 4.01 12.81
C PRO A 625 11.95 3.20 14.10
N VAL A 626 11.64 3.78 15.27
CA VAL A 626 11.88 3.28 16.63
C VAL A 626 10.77 3.83 17.54
N HIS A 627 10.52 3.21 18.69
CA HIS A 627 9.50 3.66 19.64
C HIS A 627 10.01 3.64 21.09
N SER A 628 9.55 4.59 21.91
CA SER A 628 9.72 4.58 23.37
C SER A 628 8.46 4.05 24.06
N LYS A 629 8.48 3.90 25.39
CA LYS A 629 7.30 3.53 26.18
C LYS A 629 6.21 4.57 25.99
N GLU A 630 6.58 5.85 26.00
CA GLU A 630 5.67 6.99 25.85
C GLU A 630 5.10 7.07 24.44
N THR A 631 5.88 6.74 23.39
CA THR A 631 5.30 6.70 22.03
C THR A 631 4.44 5.45 21.79
N LEU A 632 4.60 4.41 22.61
CA LEU A 632 3.74 3.22 22.64
C LEU A 632 2.48 3.45 23.51
N ASP A 633 2.60 4.17 24.62
CA ASP A 633 1.50 4.64 25.46
C ASP A 633 0.64 5.65 24.68
N GLN A 634 1.26 6.56 23.92
CA GLN A 634 0.56 7.44 22.96
C GLN A 634 -0.13 6.63 21.86
N MET A 635 0.45 5.52 21.39
CA MET A 635 -0.19 4.60 20.43
C MET A 635 -1.33 3.80 21.06
N GLU A 636 -1.23 3.41 22.33
CA GLU A 636 -2.27 2.65 23.03
C GLU A 636 -3.42 3.57 23.46
N GLU A 637 -3.15 4.77 23.99
CA GLU A 637 -4.13 5.85 24.22
C GLU A 637 -4.88 6.22 22.92
N ALA A 638 -4.16 6.26 21.80
CA ALA A 638 -4.74 6.45 20.48
C ALA A 638 -5.59 5.24 20.01
N LEU A 639 -5.24 4.01 20.37
CA LEU A 639 -5.97 2.78 20.01
C LEU A 639 -7.02 2.31 21.02
N PHE A 640 -7.22 3.00 22.15
CA PHE A 640 -8.25 2.67 23.16
C PHE A 640 -9.71 2.71 22.62
N PHE A 641 -9.91 3.09 21.35
CA PHE A 641 -11.18 3.05 20.62
C PHE A 641 -11.30 1.92 19.57
N GLY A 642 -10.30 1.04 19.42
CA GLY A 642 -10.33 -0.14 18.55
C GLY A 642 -9.26 -0.18 17.45
N THR A 643 -9.06 -1.36 16.85
CA THR A 643 -7.90 -1.64 15.97
C THR A 643 -8.28 -2.32 14.65
N THR A 644 -7.72 -1.87 13.53
CA THR A 644 -7.66 -2.64 12.26
C THR A 644 -6.27 -2.50 11.62
N ASP A 645 -5.33 -3.34 12.06
CA ASP A 645 -3.91 -3.19 11.70
C ASP A 645 -3.58 -3.84 10.34
N ASN A 646 -2.98 -3.06 9.43
CA ASN A 646 -2.28 -3.52 8.21
C ASN A 646 -3.09 -4.29 7.12
N PHE A 647 -4.34 -3.90 6.84
CA PHE A 647 -5.12 -4.35 5.67
C PHE A 647 -5.30 -3.24 4.62
N ASN A 648 -4.26 -2.89 3.85
CA ASN A 648 -4.35 -1.99 2.69
C ASN A 648 -3.78 -2.62 1.40
N THR A 649 -4.25 -2.15 0.24
CA THR A 649 -4.00 -2.78 -1.08
C THR A 649 -2.72 -2.32 -1.79
N GLU A 650 -2.03 -1.29 -1.31
CA GLU A 650 -0.72 -0.84 -1.84
C GLU A 650 0.29 -2.00 -1.97
N TYR A 651 0.20 -2.97 -1.05
CA TYR A 651 1.05 -4.14 -1.03
C TYR A 651 0.64 -5.20 -2.06
N THR A 652 -0.66 -5.41 -2.32
CA THR A 652 -1.13 -6.34 -3.36
C THR A 652 -0.88 -5.77 -4.75
N GLU A 653 -1.05 -4.45 -4.94
CA GLU A 653 -0.72 -3.76 -6.19
C GLU A 653 0.75 -3.99 -6.58
N ARG A 654 1.68 -3.92 -5.61
CA ARG A 654 3.09 -4.21 -5.85
C ARG A 654 3.34 -5.66 -6.26
N LEU A 655 2.64 -6.62 -5.65
CA LEU A 655 2.74 -8.04 -6.05
C LEU A 655 2.19 -8.27 -7.46
N ASN A 656 1.15 -7.55 -7.88
CA ASN A 656 0.58 -7.67 -9.22
C ASN A 656 1.57 -7.30 -10.34
N ILE A 657 2.63 -6.53 -10.04
CA ILE A 657 3.73 -6.28 -10.98
C ILE A 657 4.52 -7.58 -11.19
N ASP A 658 5.15 -8.10 -10.12
CA ASP A 658 5.98 -9.30 -10.13
C ASP A 658 5.24 -10.59 -10.56
N PHE A 659 3.94 -10.69 -10.23
CA PHE A 659 3.15 -11.93 -10.32
C PHE A 659 1.96 -11.90 -11.30
N ALA A 660 1.69 -10.81 -12.00
CA ALA A 660 0.69 -10.78 -13.08
C ALA A 660 1.16 -10.02 -14.32
N LYS A 661 1.63 -8.77 -14.17
CA LYS A 661 2.02 -7.91 -15.29
C LYS A 661 3.30 -8.41 -15.97
N ASP A 662 4.36 -8.72 -15.22
CA ASP A 662 5.62 -9.24 -15.78
C ASP A 662 5.52 -10.67 -16.35
N PRO A 663 4.82 -11.63 -15.69
CA PRO A 663 4.51 -12.92 -16.32
C PRO A 663 3.74 -12.77 -17.63
N TYR A 664 2.74 -11.87 -17.70
CA TYR A 664 1.95 -11.65 -18.93
C TYR A 664 2.83 -11.08 -20.06
N ARG A 665 3.67 -10.09 -19.75
CA ARG A 665 4.66 -9.50 -20.68
C ARG A 665 5.64 -10.53 -21.27
N ALA A 666 5.89 -11.63 -20.56
CA ALA A 666 6.76 -12.71 -21.01
C ALA A 666 6.06 -13.77 -21.89
N THR A 667 4.75 -13.63 -22.16
CA THR A 667 3.97 -14.52 -23.03
C THR A 667 3.87 -14.00 -24.47
N ASN A 668 3.41 -14.85 -25.38
CA ASN A 668 2.98 -14.46 -26.73
C ASN A 668 1.56 -13.84 -26.79
N SER A 669 0.92 -13.54 -25.63
CA SER A 669 -0.46 -13.05 -25.49
C SER A 669 -1.56 -13.94 -26.09
N LYS A 670 -1.30 -15.24 -26.31
CA LYS A 670 -2.28 -16.25 -26.75
C LYS A 670 -2.19 -17.47 -25.84
N ASP A 671 -3.27 -17.83 -25.15
CA ASP A 671 -3.24 -18.88 -24.12
C ASP A 671 -2.17 -18.54 -23.06
N GLU A 672 -2.37 -17.39 -22.40
CA GLU A 672 -1.35 -16.76 -21.58
C GLU A 672 -1.09 -17.49 -20.24
N TYR A 673 -2.10 -18.07 -19.60
CA TYR A 673 -1.96 -18.63 -18.25
C TYR A 673 -0.98 -19.82 -18.14
N PRO A 674 -0.96 -20.79 -19.07
CA PRO A 674 0.09 -21.83 -19.11
C PRO A 674 1.50 -21.24 -19.27
N GLN A 675 1.66 -20.14 -20.00
CA GLN A 675 2.96 -19.46 -20.19
C GLN A 675 3.36 -18.66 -18.94
N MET A 676 2.44 -17.90 -18.34
CA MET A 676 2.65 -17.12 -17.11
C MET A 676 3.05 -18.03 -15.95
N THR A 677 2.34 -19.14 -15.76
CA THR A 677 2.62 -20.11 -14.70
C THR A 677 3.96 -20.83 -14.92
N ALA A 678 4.27 -21.26 -16.14
CA ALA A 678 5.56 -21.86 -16.46
C ALA A 678 6.75 -20.88 -16.35
N TRP A 679 6.53 -19.59 -16.62
CA TRP A 679 7.55 -18.54 -16.40
C TRP A 679 7.81 -18.30 -14.91
N LEU A 680 6.74 -18.18 -14.11
CA LEU A 680 6.83 -18.02 -12.66
C LEU A 680 7.51 -19.22 -11.99
N ASP A 681 7.11 -20.45 -12.32
CA ASP A 681 7.71 -21.67 -11.77
C ASP A 681 9.23 -21.72 -12.04
N ARG A 682 9.68 -21.30 -13.23
CA ARG A 682 11.11 -21.23 -13.58
C ARG A 682 11.84 -20.10 -12.85
N ARG A 683 11.23 -18.92 -12.71
CA ARG A 683 11.77 -17.78 -11.97
C ARG A 683 11.92 -18.10 -10.48
N GLU A 684 10.93 -18.76 -9.86
CA GLU A 684 11.00 -19.21 -8.47
C GLU A 684 12.07 -20.30 -8.27
N LYS A 685 12.19 -21.28 -9.18
CA LYS A 685 13.28 -22.29 -9.16
C LYS A 685 14.67 -21.66 -9.16
N VAL A 686 14.89 -20.66 -10.02
CA VAL A 686 16.16 -19.92 -10.12
C VAL A 686 16.45 -19.14 -8.83
N LEU A 687 15.46 -18.47 -8.24
CA LEU A 687 15.63 -17.75 -6.96
C LEU A 687 15.90 -18.70 -5.78
N LEU A 688 15.23 -19.85 -5.72
CA LEU A 688 15.51 -20.87 -4.69
C LEU A 688 16.91 -21.48 -4.83
N HIS A 689 17.39 -21.66 -6.07
CA HIS A 689 18.75 -22.13 -6.33
C HIS A 689 19.82 -21.08 -5.95
N GLU A 690 19.56 -19.80 -6.20
CA GLU A 690 20.43 -18.69 -5.76
C GLU A 690 20.59 -18.66 -4.23
N LYS A 691 19.48 -18.78 -3.49
CA LYS A 691 19.47 -18.88 -2.04
C LYS A 691 20.33 -20.05 -1.54
N TYR A 692 20.15 -21.24 -2.13
CA TYR A 692 20.93 -22.43 -1.81
C TYR A 692 22.44 -22.26 -2.08
N ILE A 693 22.84 -21.68 -3.21
CA ILE A 693 24.25 -21.40 -3.52
C ILE A 693 24.85 -20.45 -2.47
N SER A 694 24.14 -19.37 -2.14
CA SER A 694 24.61 -18.37 -1.16
C SER A 694 24.88 -19.01 0.21
N ARG A 695 23.97 -19.87 0.68
CA ARG A 695 24.16 -20.66 1.90
C ARG A 695 25.33 -21.65 1.80
N ARG A 696 25.45 -22.39 0.69
CA ARG A 696 26.55 -23.35 0.45
C ARG A 696 27.94 -22.72 0.38
N GLN A 697 28.04 -21.46 -0.05
CA GLN A 697 29.32 -20.75 -0.19
C GLN A 697 29.76 -20.04 1.10
N GLN A 698 28.98 -20.12 2.19
CA GLN A 698 29.17 -19.30 3.39
C GLN A 698 29.19 -17.79 3.11
N VAL A 699 28.61 -17.35 1.99
CA VAL A 699 28.36 -15.93 1.69
C VAL A 699 27.12 -15.50 2.47
N ILE A 700 27.30 -15.48 3.80
CA ILE A 700 26.49 -14.68 4.69
C ILE A 700 26.77 -13.24 4.30
N SER A 701 25.89 -12.65 3.48
CA SER A 701 25.81 -11.20 3.38
C SER A 701 25.59 -10.68 4.80
N GLY A 702 26.54 -9.86 5.25
CA GLY A 702 27.03 -9.93 6.62
C GLY A 702 25.95 -9.86 7.71
N LEU A 703 26.25 -10.52 8.85
CA LEU A 703 25.67 -10.12 10.13
C LEU A 703 25.68 -8.59 10.21
N PRO A 704 24.55 -7.92 10.50
CA PRO A 704 24.57 -6.49 10.75
C PRO A 704 25.57 -6.21 11.88
N LEU A 705 26.60 -5.41 11.60
CA LEU A 705 27.34 -4.75 12.68
C LEU A 705 26.33 -3.98 13.52
N HIS A 706 26.56 -3.96 14.84
CA HIS A 706 25.68 -3.35 15.86
C HIS A 706 24.78 -2.25 15.30
N SER A 707 23.49 -2.55 15.22
CA SER A 707 22.46 -1.63 14.77
C SER A 707 22.52 -0.33 15.57
N ARG A 708 23.14 0.71 15.01
CA ARG A 708 22.93 2.07 15.52
C ARG A 708 21.45 2.37 15.35
N ILE A 709 20.78 2.57 16.48
CA ILE A 709 19.34 2.85 16.54
C ILE A 709 19.09 4.12 15.71
N PRO A 710 18.27 4.06 14.64
CA PRO A 710 18.00 5.23 13.81
C PRO A 710 17.25 6.29 14.63
N PRO A 711 17.55 7.59 14.46
CA PRO A 711 16.88 8.64 15.21
C PRO A 711 15.37 8.64 14.93
N LEU A 712 14.58 8.90 15.97
CA LEU A 712 13.10 8.92 15.92
C LEU A 712 12.56 9.80 14.77
N VAL A 713 13.25 10.90 14.47
CA VAL A 713 12.99 11.81 13.36
C VAL A 713 14.34 12.24 12.77
N TYR A 714 14.46 12.25 11.45
CA TYR A 714 15.67 12.69 10.74
C TYR A 714 15.75 14.22 10.72
N PRO A 715 16.94 14.84 10.86
CA PRO A 715 17.06 16.30 10.88
C PRO A 715 16.76 16.91 9.51
N GLN A 716 16.03 18.04 9.50
CA GLN A 716 15.83 18.87 8.31
C GLN A 716 16.84 20.03 8.24
N GLU A 717 17.24 20.38 7.03
CA GLU A 717 17.96 21.61 6.69
C GLU A 717 17.04 22.57 5.91
N MET A 718 17.02 23.85 6.30
CA MET A 718 16.25 24.89 5.60
C MET A 718 17.11 25.54 4.51
N LYS A 719 16.70 25.43 3.23
CA LYS A 719 17.40 26.02 2.08
C LYS A 719 16.54 27.09 1.38
N LEU A 720 17.21 28.17 0.98
CA LEU A 720 16.65 29.27 0.18
C LEU A 720 17.28 29.25 -1.22
N ALA A 721 16.62 29.91 -2.18
CA ALA A 721 17.20 30.11 -3.50
C ALA A 721 18.46 30.99 -3.43
N LYS A 722 19.47 30.74 -4.27
CA LYS A 722 20.71 31.55 -4.34
C LYS A 722 20.46 32.99 -4.82
N TYR A 723 19.36 33.20 -5.55
CA TYR A 723 18.96 34.48 -6.14
C TYR A 723 17.51 34.78 -5.76
N PRO A 724 17.13 36.07 -5.58
CA PRO A 724 15.76 36.45 -5.24
C PRO A 724 14.79 36.14 -6.39
N SER A 725 13.54 35.89 -6.05
CA SER A 725 12.46 35.65 -7.02
C SER A 725 12.09 36.91 -7.81
N VAL A 726 12.19 38.09 -7.19
CA VAL A 726 12.09 39.39 -7.88
C VAL A 726 13.12 40.36 -7.30
N HIS A 727 13.87 41.02 -8.19
CA HIS A 727 14.82 42.07 -7.84
C HIS A 727 14.11 43.45 -7.80
N GLY A 728 14.07 44.09 -6.63
CA GLY A 728 13.69 45.50 -6.51
C GLY A 728 12.18 45.79 -6.51
N VAL A 729 11.39 44.99 -5.80
CA VAL A 729 9.99 45.28 -5.47
C VAL A 729 9.93 46.51 -4.56
N SER A 730 9.01 47.45 -4.82
CA SER A 730 8.89 48.65 -3.98
C SER A 730 8.24 48.38 -2.61
N ILE A 731 8.49 49.24 -1.63
CA ILE A 731 7.85 49.11 -0.31
C ILE A 731 6.31 49.29 -0.42
N GLU A 732 5.85 50.13 -1.35
CA GLU A 732 4.42 50.31 -1.65
C GLU A 732 3.81 49.05 -2.31
N GLU A 733 4.53 48.38 -3.21
CA GLU A 733 4.14 47.06 -3.74
C GLU A 733 4.10 45.98 -2.64
N ILE A 734 5.02 46.03 -1.66
CA ILE A 734 5.03 45.09 -0.51
C ILE A 734 3.82 45.32 0.41
N GLU A 735 3.49 46.58 0.70
CA GLU A 735 2.34 46.93 1.54
C GLU A 735 0.99 46.63 0.83
N THR A 736 0.92 46.76 -0.51
CA THR A 736 -0.31 46.53 -1.29
C THR A 736 -0.47 45.10 -1.82
N ASN A 737 0.46 44.62 -2.66
CA ASN A 737 0.31 43.35 -3.38
C ASN A 737 0.69 42.12 -2.53
N TYR A 738 1.57 42.30 -1.55
CA TYR A 738 1.94 41.25 -0.57
C TYR A 738 1.14 41.37 0.74
N GLY A 739 0.34 42.42 0.91
CA GLY A 739 -0.51 42.64 2.10
C GLY A 739 0.25 42.97 3.39
N ALA A 740 1.55 43.30 3.30
CA ALA A 740 2.43 43.48 4.46
C ALA A 740 2.32 44.89 5.07
N MET A 741 1.15 45.24 5.63
CA MET A 741 0.81 46.58 6.13
C MET A 741 1.78 47.14 7.18
N ASP A 742 2.07 48.45 7.15
CA ASP A 742 3.09 49.11 8.01
C ASP A 742 4.46 48.39 7.95
N PHE A 743 4.92 48.04 6.74
CA PHE A 743 6.22 47.41 6.54
C PHE A 743 7.34 48.29 7.07
N ARG A 744 7.24 49.62 6.86
CA ARG A 744 8.23 50.59 7.35
C ARG A 744 8.30 50.64 8.88
N GLY A 745 7.18 50.63 9.60
CA GLY A 745 7.15 50.59 11.06
C GLY A 745 7.62 49.25 11.61
N ALA A 746 7.19 48.13 11.01
CA ALA A 746 7.67 46.79 11.36
C ALA A 746 9.20 46.67 11.23
N LEU A 747 9.78 47.21 10.15
CA LEU A 747 11.22 47.19 9.91
C LEU A 747 12.01 48.05 10.91
N ARG A 748 11.52 49.25 11.22
CA ARG A 748 12.14 50.12 12.24
C ARG A 748 12.19 49.44 13.61
N ARG A 749 11.06 48.87 14.06
CA ARG A 749 10.95 48.18 15.35
C ARG A 749 11.91 46.98 15.42
N PHE A 750 12.03 46.22 14.33
CA PHE A 750 12.99 45.12 14.24
C PHE A 750 14.46 45.58 14.37
N ILE A 751 14.86 46.62 13.63
CA ILE A 751 16.25 47.13 13.67
C ILE A 751 16.59 47.68 15.06
N ILE A 752 15.73 48.51 15.66
CA ILE A 752 15.95 49.06 17.00
C ILE A 752 16.05 47.94 18.04
N GLN A 753 15.19 46.90 17.98
CA GLN A 753 15.25 45.77 18.92
C GLN A 753 16.56 44.97 18.82
N GLN A 754 17.20 44.91 17.64
CA GLN A 754 18.49 44.25 17.45
C GLN A 754 19.67 45.12 17.90
N GLN A 755 19.52 46.45 17.89
CA GLN A 755 20.52 47.41 18.38
C GLN A 755 20.44 47.62 19.90
N HIS A 756 19.23 47.49 20.45
CA HIS A 756 18.91 47.68 21.87
C HIS A 756 18.11 46.46 22.42
N PRO A 757 18.78 45.33 22.71
CA PRO A 757 18.13 44.16 23.31
C PRO A 757 17.51 44.44 24.69
N GLU A 758 17.95 45.49 25.38
CA GLU A 758 17.45 45.94 26.68
C GLU A 758 16.05 46.60 26.61
N PHE A 759 15.58 47.00 25.42
CA PHE A 759 14.25 47.58 25.25
C PHE A 759 13.17 46.49 25.26
N THR A 760 12.56 46.29 26.44
CA THR A 760 11.56 45.24 26.70
C THR A 760 10.12 45.70 26.54
N THR A 761 9.83 47.01 26.58
CA THR A 761 8.46 47.54 26.40
C THR A 761 8.24 48.14 25.02
N ARG A 762 7.02 47.99 24.49
CA ARG A 762 6.65 48.56 23.19
C ARG A 762 6.84 50.08 23.15
N ARG A 763 6.61 50.79 24.25
CA ARG A 763 6.74 52.26 24.30
C ARG A 763 8.19 52.70 24.04
N GLN A 764 9.16 52.11 24.73
CA GLN A 764 10.59 52.38 24.50
C GLN A 764 10.99 52.15 23.04
N LEU A 765 10.48 51.08 22.41
CA LEU A 765 10.73 50.77 21.00
C LEU A 765 10.13 51.82 20.06
N GLU A 766 8.85 52.16 20.20
CA GLU A 766 8.17 53.16 19.34
C GLU A 766 8.83 54.54 19.49
N ASP A 767 9.11 54.98 20.73
CA ASP A 767 9.77 56.26 21.04
C ASP A 767 11.17 56.33 20.36
N ALA A 768 11.93 55.22 20.36
CA ALA A 768 13.24 55.12 19.69
C ALA A 768 13.16 54.92 18.16
N THR A 769 12.03 54.48 17.59
CA THR A 769 11.90 54.32 16.13
C THR A 769 11.86 55.63 15.36
N ALA A 770 11.52 56.75 16.02
CA ALA A 770 11.35 58.05 15.39
C ALA A 770 12.63 58.57 14.71
N SER A 771 13.81 58.27 15.28
CA SER A 771 15.12 58.66 14.75
C SER A 771 15.65 57.77 13.61
N LEU A 772 15.01 56.63 13.31
CA LEU A 772 15.54 55.67 12.35
C LEU A 772 15.04 55.93 10.92
N HIS A 773 15.95 56.38 10.05
CA HIS A 773 15.72 56.54 8.62
C HIS A 773 16.00 55.24 7.85
N ILE A 774 15.16 54.92 6.84
CA ILE A 774 15.34 53.77 5.94
C ILE A 774 15.81 54.30 4.57
N PRO A 775 17.10 54.17 4.22
CA PRO A 775 17.69 54.82 3.04
C PRO A 775 17.46 54.03 1.73
N PHE A 776 16.29 53.40 1.58
CA PHE A 776 15.91 52.66 0.38
C PHE A 776 14.39 52.58 0.21
N HIS A 777 13.97 52.37 -1.05
CA HIS A 777 12.56 52.29 -1.46
C HIS A 777 12.19 50.95 -2.12
N LYS A 778 13.18 50.11 -2.42
CA LYS A 778 13.05 48.83 -3.12
C LYS A 778 13.86 47.73 -2.44
N LEU A 779 13.36 46.50 -2.47
CA LEU A 779 13.96 45.30 -1.86
C LEU A 779 13.98 44.11 -2.82
N SER A 780 14.94 43.22 -2.63
CA SER A 780 14.96 41.91 -3.30
C SER A 780 14.17 40.90 -2.48
N VAL A 781 13.17 40.27 -3.08
CA VAL A 781 12.23 39.37 -2.41
C VAL A 781 12.35 37.93 -2.90
N TYR A 782 12.03 37.00 -2.02
CA TYR A 782 12.06 35.56 -2.24
C TYR A 782 10.64 35.03 -2.02
N HIS A 783 10.11 34.27 -2.96
CA HIS A 783 8.74 33.76 -2.88
C HIS A 783 8.63 32.38 -2.24
N ARG A 784 9.76 31.68 -2.00
CA ARG A 784 9.77 30.31 -1.45
C ARG A 784 10.91 30.04 -0.47
N ILE A 785 10.57 29.41 0.65
CA ILE A 785 11.50 28.70 1.55
C ILE A 785 11.34 27.20 1.30
N LYS A 786 12.42 26.41 1.35
CA LYS A 786 12.37 24.93 1.28
C LYS A 786 12.94 24.31 2.56
N PHE A 787 12.45 23.13 2.90
CA PHE A 787 13.08 22.25 3.90
C PHE A 787 13.45 20.92 3.24
N ILE A 788 14.63 20.40 3.57
CA ILE A 788 15.24 19.22 2.95
C ILE A 788 15.61 18.22 4.05
N SER A 789 15.40 16.94 3.80
CA SER A 789 15.84 15.83 4.67
C SER A 789 16.53 14.76 3.81
N HIS A 790 17.38 13.97 4.44
CA HIS A 790 17.80 12.68 3.89
C HIS A 790 16.82 11.59 4.37
N ASP A 791 16.56 10.58 3.54
CA ASP A 791 15.75 9.40 3.89
C ASP A 791 16.63 8.15 3.92
N PRO A 792 16.87 7.51 5.09
CA PRO A 792 17.71 6.32 5.22
C PRO A 792 17.14 5.08 4.48
N PHE A 793 15.85 5.10 4.12
CA PHE A 793 15.15 3.99 3.48
C PHE A 793 14.99 4.19 1.96
N SER A 794 15.43 5.33 1.44
CA SER A 794 15.56 5.61 0.01
C SER A 794 16.50 4.61 -0.68
N LEU A 795 16.31 4.41 -1.99
CA LEU A 795 17.26 3.69 -2.84
C LEU A 795 18.62 4.40 -2.95
N ASN A 796 18.67 5.69 -2.62
CA ASN A 796 19.91 6.43 -2.37
C ASN A 796 19.72 7.28 -1.09
N PRO A 797 20.26 6.86 0.07
CA PRO A 797 20.06 7.54 1.35
C PRO A 797 20.91 8.81 1.54
N GLU A 798 21.88 9.09 0.65
CA GLU A 798 22.70 10.31 0.70
C GLU A 798 22.08 11.47 -0.11
N ALA A 799 20.98 11.23 -0.84
CA ALA A 799 20.33 12.26 -1.67
C ALA A 799 19.52 13.28 -0.84
N ASP A 800 19.68 14.56 -1.14
CA ASP A 800 18.80 15.65 -0.68
C ASP A 800 17.36 15.45 -1.18
N VAL A 801 16.40 15.17 -0.28
CA VAL A 801 14.97 15.15 -0.61
C VAL A 801 14.30 16.42 -0.08
N VAL A 802 13.71 17.23 -0.98
CA VAL A 802 12.87 18.37 -0.57
C VAL A 802 11.57 17.82 0.01
N VAL A 803 11.34 18.07 1.30
CA VAL A 803 10.20 17.51 2.06
C VAL A 803 9.15 18.55 2.43
N ASP A 804 9.47 19.85 2.40
CA ASP A 804 8.48 20.91 2.64
C ASP A 804 8.80 22.21 1.87
N SER A 805 7.80 23.09 1.71
CA SER A 805 7.97 24.45 1.16
C SER A 805 6.92 25.42 1.68
N ILE A 806 7.35 26.64 2.01
CA ILE A 806 6.48 27.78 2.31
C ILE A 806 6.48 28.73 1.11
N HIS A 807 5.31 29.09 0.58
CA HIS A 807 5.12 30.10 -0.46
C HIS A 807 4.68 31.46 0.10
N CYS A 808 5.11 32.54 -0.55
CA CYS A 808 4.64 33.91 -0.33
C CYS A 808 4.57 34.68 -1.67
N GLU A 809 3.71 34.21 -2.57
CA GLU A 809 3.49 34.74 -3.92
C GLU A 809 2.27 35.67 -3.95
N PRO A 810 2.38 36.91 -4.47
CA PRO A 810 1.22 37.76 -4.73
C PRO A 810 0.41 37.25 -5.95
N SER A 811 -0.80 37.78 -6.15
CA SER A 811 -1.62 37.41 -7.31
C SER A 811 -0.92 37.78 -8.62
N ARG A 812 -0.99 36.89 -9.62
CA ARG A 812 -0.33 37.08 -10.91
C ARG A 812 -1.15 36.47 -12.04
N LEU A 813 -0.81 36.84 -13.27
CA LEU A 813 -1.30 36.12 -14.45
C LEU A 813 -0.36 34.96 -14.78
N ASP A 814 -0.89 33.90 -15.39
CA ASP A 814 -0.09 32.86 -16.04
C ASP A 814 0.31 33.24 -17.48
N LYS A 815 1.00 32.34 -18.18
CA LYS A 815 1.40 32.53 -19.60
C LYS A 815 0.21 32.63 -20.58
N TYR A 816 -1.00 32.28 -20.15
CA TYR A 816 -2.24 32.32 -20.92
C TYR A 816 -3.19 33.45 -20.46
N ARG A 817 -2.73 34.34 -19.56
CA ARG A 817 -3.51 35.41 -18.91
C ARG A 817 -4.63 34.93 -17.95
N ASN A 818 -4.62 33.67 -17.52
CA ASN A 818 -5.48 33.22 -16.42
C ASN A 818 -5.04 33.88 -15.10
N TYR A 819 -6.02 34.25 -14.27
CA TYR A 819 -5.76 34.81 -12.94
C TYR A 819 -5.35 33.72 -11.94
N ILE A 820 -4.10 33.77 -11.48
CA ILE A 820 -3.62 32.97 -10.35
C ILE A 820 -3.83 33.79 -9.06
N PRO A 821 -4.64 33.30 -8.10
CA PRO A 821 -4.85 33.97 -6.82
C PRO A 821 -3.55 34.02 -5.99
N PRO A 822 -3.44 34.95 -5.02
CA PRO A 822 -2.26 35.03 -4.17
C PRO A 822 -2.14 33.79 -3.28
N ARG A 823 -0.90 33.44 -2.88
CA ARG A 823 -0.60 32.33 -1.98
C ARG A 823 0.42 32.76 -0.92
N PHE A 824 -0.08 32.96 0.30
CA PHE A 824 0.72 33.26 1.49
C PHE A 824 0.53 32.14 2.50
N ASP A 825 1.48 31.21 2.53
CA ASP A 825 1.45 30.03 3.40
C ASP A 825 1.72 30.42 4.86
N THR A 826 1.29 29.57 5.79
CA THR A 826 1.57 29.73 7.23
C THR A 826 2.78 28.90 7.64
N ALA A 827 3.41 29.27 8.75
CA ALA A 827 4.62 28.65 9.27
C ALA A 827 4.63 28.60 10.81
N VAL A 828 5.38 27.63 11.37
CA VAL A 828 5.66 27.55 12.80
C VAL A 828 6.95 28.32 13.11
N ILE A 829 6.86 29.29 14.02
CA ILE A 829 7.93 30.27 14.25
C ILE A 829 8.30 30.33 15.73
N ARG A 830 9.60 30.32 16.02
CA ARG A 830 10.15 30.44 17.37
C ARG A 830 10.04 31.89 17.87
N ILE A 831 9.45 32.08 19.05
CA ILE A 831 9.26 33.38 19.70
C ILE A 831 9.87 33.47 21.11
N ALA A 832 10.31 32.33 21.68
CA ALA A 832 11.03 32.23 22.95
C ALA A 832 11.90 30.95 22.97
N ASN A 833 12.40 30.54 24.14
CA ASN A 833 13.06 29.26 24.34
C ASN A 833 12.08 28.08 24.17
N GLY A 834 11.84 27.68 22.93
CA GLY A 834 11.09 26.47 22.57
C GLY A 834 11.99 25.23 22.48
N GLY A 835 11.48 24.09 22.95
CA GLY A 835 12.19 22.82 23.00
C GLY A 835 12.27 22.07 21.67
N ARG A 836 12.87 20.86 21.68
CA ARG A 836 12.87 19.99 20.49
C ARG A 836 11.47 19.48 20.15
N ALA A 837 10.61 19.26 21.13
CA ALA A 837 9.18 18.95 20.96
C ALA A 837 8.32 19.91 21.80
N GLY A 838 7.01 19.92 21.53
CA GLY A 838 6.03 20.78 22.19
C GLY A 838 5.89 22.17 21.57
N VAL A 839 4.67 22.71 21.60
CA VAL A 839 4.31 24.03 21.03
C VAL A 839 4.75 25.24 21.87
N GLN A 840 5.34 25.02 23.06
CA GLN A 840 5.75 26.09 23.96
C GLN A 840 6.95 26.87 23.39
N GLY A 841 6.88 28.21 23.45
CA GLY A 841 7.86 29.09 22.80
C GLY A 841 7.68 29.24 21.28
N TYR A 842 6.63 28.67 20.70
CA TYR A 842 6.28 28.81 19.28
C TYR A 842 4.98 29.60 19.05
N CYS A 843 4.82 30.11 17.84
CA CYS A 843 3.60 30.78 17.35
C CYS A 843 3.41 30.49 15.85
N VAL A 844 2.16 30.47 15.39
CA VAL A 844 1.86 30.43 13.94
C VAL A 844 1.89 31.85 13.39
N GLY A 845 2.47 32.01 12.19
CA GLY A 845 2.40 33.24 11.42
C GLY A 845 2.21 32.98 9.93
N GLN A 846 1.52 33.87 9.23
CA GLN A 846 1.40 33.87 7.78
C GLN A 846 2.57 34.64 7.17
N ILE A 847 3.30 34.02 6.24
CA ILE A 847 4.47 34.64 5.64
C ILE A 847 4.01 35.47 4.43
N ARG A 848 4.04 36.81 4.58
CA ARG A 848 3.63 37.72 3.50
C ARG A 848 4.75 38.00 2.50
N CYS A 849 5.97 38.17 2.99
CA CYS A 849 7.13 38.52 2.16
C CYS A 849 8.43 38.05 2.84
N VAL A 850 9.30 37.36 2.10
CA VAL A 850 10.69 37.09 2.51
C VAL A 850 11.62 37.97 1.68
N PHE A 851 12.60 38.61 2.30
CA PHE A 851 13.46 39.61 1.65
C PHE A 851 14.87 39.66 2.25
N ILE A 852 15.78 40.34 1.54
CA ILE A 852 17.12 40.66 2.03
C ILE A 852 17.32 42.18 2.12
N LEU A 853 18.04 42.63 3.13
CA LEU A 853 18.43 44.04 3.27
C LEU A 853 19.64 44.36 2.38
N PRO A 854 19.73 45.57 1.79
CA PRO A 854 20.90 46.00 1.03
C PRO A 854 22.19 45.87 1.85
N LEU A 855 23.25 45.31 1.24
CA LEU A 855 24.49 44.94 1.93
C LEU A 855 25.13 46.11 2.71
N ALA A 856 25.05 47.33 2.17
CA ALA A 856 25.51 48.53 2.86
C ALA A 856 24.76 48.78 4.18
N THR A 857 23.42 48.73 4.16
CA THR A 857 22.61 48.91 5.38
C THR A 857 22.78 47.78 6.39
N ARG A 858 22.91 46.53 5.93
CA ARG A 858 23.15 45.37 6.81
C ARG A 858 24.48 45.48 7.58
N LYS A 859 25.52 46.08 6.97
CA LYS A 859 26.80 46.37 7.64
C LYS A 859 26.75 47.54 8.63
N ILE A 860 25.81 48.48 8.46
CA ILE A 860 25.66 49.66 9.33
C ILE A 860 24.78 49.32 10.55
N TRP A 861 23.74 48.50 10.35
CA TRP A 861 22.71 48.29 11.37
C TRP A 861 22.95 47.11 12.31
N PHE A 862 23.81 46.15 11.97
CA PHE A 862 24.08 44.97 12.80
C PHE A 862 25.59 44.81 13.06
N SER A 863 25.98 44.86 14.33
CA SER A 863 27.38 44.78 14.79
C SER A 863 27.86 43.36 15.11
N SER A 864 26.97 42.37 15.01
CA SER A 864 27.21 40.96 15.38
C SER A 864 28.12 40.22 14.39
N SER A 865 28.81 39.18 14.88
CA SER A 865 29.66 38.29 14.06
C SER A 865 28.90 37.54 12.96
N ASP A 866 27.63 37.18 13.19
CA ASP A 866 26.72 36.63 12.16
C ASP A 866 25.38 37.40 12.17
N PRO A 867 25.23 38.47 11.39
CA PRO A 867 23.97 39.21 11.28
C PRO A 867 22.97 38.44 10.40
N PRO A 868 21.65 38.50 10.64
CA PRO A 868 20.67 37.71 9.87
C PRO A 868 20.76 37.99 8.37
N THR A 869 20.78 36.92 7.56
CA THR A 869 20.92 37.02 6.08
C THR A 869 19.60 37.39 5.40
N HIS A 870 18.54 36.66 5.72
CA HIS A 870 17.20 36.79 5.16
C HIS A 870 16.20 37.10 6.27
N LEU A 871 15.24 37.97 5.97
CA LEU A 871 14.18 38.39 6.88
C LEU A 871 12.81 38.03 6.29
N ALA A 872 11.84 37.75 7.15
CA ALA A 872 10.44 37.56 6.77
C ALA A 872 9.56 38.60 7.45
N TYR A 873 8.63 39.20 6.71
CA TYR A 873 7.47 39.87 7.29
C TYR A 873 6.41 38.81 7.59
N VAL A 874 5.88 38.86 8.81
CA VAL A 874 4.96 37.86 9.37
C VAL A 874 3.73 38.52 9.94
N ASP A 875 2.58 38.02 9.49
CA ASP A 875 1.25 38.28 10.06
C ASP A 875 0.96 37.26 11.16
N TRP A 876 0.78 37.69 12.41
CA TRP A 876 0.70 36.78 13.56
C TRP A 876 -0.73 36.28 13.85
N PHE A 877 -0.83 34.99 14.16
CA PHE A 877 -1.97 34.43 14.87
C PHE A 877 -1.75 34.49 16.39
N MET A 878 -2.69 33.95 17.17
CA MET A 878 -2.52 33.79 18.61
C MET A 878 -1.43 32.72 18.91
N PRO A 879 -0.48 32.97 19.85
CA PRO A 879 0.50 31.96 20.25
C PRO A 879 -0.15 30.73 20.87
N PHE A 880 0.39 29.54 20.62
CA PHE A 880 -0.18 28.26 21.09
C PHE A 880 -0.44 28.23 22.61
N ALA A 881 0.46 28.82 23.42
CA ALA A 881 0.31 28.90 24.87
C ALA A 881 -0.93 29.68 25.35
N SER A 882 -1.65 30.38 24.46
CA SER A 882 -2.86 31.15 24.78
C SER A 882 -4.12 30.28 24.84
N GLN A 883 -4.11 29.07 24.26
CA GLN A 883 -5.28 28.20 24.17
C GLN A 883 -4.87 26.73 24.34
N ARG A 884 -5.49 26.02 25.30
CA ARG A 884 -5.31 24.56 25.44
C ARG A 884 -5.83 23.85 24.18
N PRO A 885 -5.22 22.72 23.76
CA PRO A 885 -5.77 21.89 22.69
C PRO A 885 -7.18 21.41 23.06
N ALA A 886 -8.04 21.25 22.06
CA ALA A 886 -9.41 20.80 22.32
C ALA A 886 -9.43 19.33 22.75
N ARG A 887 -10.26 19.02 23.75
CA ARG A 887 -10.32 17.71 24.45
C ARG A 887 -10.45 16.51 23.50
N ASP A 888 -11.17 16.68 22.39
CA ASP A 888 -11.59 15.56 21.54
C ASP A 888 -10.63 15.34 20.37
N HIS A 889 -10.37 16.37 19.56
CA HIS A 889 -9.51 16.28 18.38
C HIS A 889 -8.03 16.58 18.62
N GLY A 890 -7.61 17.03 19.81
CA GLY A 890 -6.21 17.35 20.15
C GLY A 890 -5.61 18.56 19.41
N LEU A 891 -6.12 18.92 18.22
CA LEU A 891 -5.63 20.08 17.48
C LEU A 891 -5.77 21.38 18.29
N HIS A 892 -4.72 22.20 18.28
CA HIS A 892 -4.79 23.56 18.82
C HIS A 892 -5.68 24.42 17.94
N LYS A 893 -6.62 25.14 18.56
CA LYS A 893 -7.34 26.22 17.90
C LYS A 893 -6.43 27.44 17.77
N ILE A 894 -6.49 28.09 16.60
CA ILE A 894 -5.65 29.19 16.16
C ILE A 894 -6.56 30.28 15.57
N SER A 895 -6.66 31.41 16.27
CA SER A 895 -7.42 32.60 15.81
C SER A 895 -6.45 33.70 15.33
N ARG A 896 -6.85 34.54 14.38
CA ARG A 896 -6.05 35.71 13.97
C ARG A 896 -5.87 36.70 15.13
N ARG A 897 -4.67 37.27 15.29
CA ARG A 897 -4.37 38.18 16.41
C ARG A 897 -4.65 39.64 16.04
N VAL A 898 -5.88 40.06 16.28
CA VAL A 898 -6.33 41.45 16.13
C VAL A 898 -6.18 42.22 17.45
N ILE A 899 -5.62 43.42 17.40
CA ILE A 899 -5.52 44.38 18.52
C ILE A 899 -5.94 45.74 17.96
N ASP A 900 -6.85 46.44 18.63
CA ASP A 900 -7.39 47.76 18.21
C ASP A 900 -7.87 47.79 16.74
N GLY A 901 -8.50 46.69 16.30
CA GLY A 901 -9.00 46.52 14.92
C GLY A 901 -7.93 46.25 13.86
N ARG A 902 -6.65 46.10 14.24
CA ARG A 902 -5.52 45.83 13.32
C ARG A 902 -4.85 44.48 13.60
N GLN A 903 -4.42 43.81 12.55
CA GLN A 903 -3.68 42.55 12.66
C GLN A 903 -2.27 42.82 13.20
N ARG A 904 -1.81 42.03 14.17
CA ARG A 904 -0.44 42.16 14.70
C ARG A 904 0.55 41.53 13.71
N SER A 905 1.50 42.31 13.24
CA SER A 905 2.61 41.84 12.40
C SER A 905 3.99 42.19 12.99
N SER A 906 5.05 41.57 12.47
CA SER A 906 6.43 42.02 12.67
C SER A 906 7.37 41.46 11.60
N ILE A 907 8.62 41.93 11.59
CA ILE A 907 9.70 41.33 10.81
C ILE A 907 10.58 40.46 11.72
N ILE A 908 11.03 39.32 11.20
CA ILE A 908 11.87 38.33 11.91
C ILE A 908 13.03 37.84 11.03
N PRO A 909 14.12 37.32 11.62
CA PRO A 909 15.07 36.46 10.94
C PRO A 909 14.43 35.15 10.45
N VAL A 910 14.75 34.71 9.23
CA VAL A 910 14.17 33.48 8.64
C VAL A 910 14.59 32.21 9.39
N ASN A 911 15.72 32.19 10.10
CA ASN A 911 16.15 31.05 10.93
C ASN A 911 15.29 30.85 12.21
N LEU A 912 14.33 31.74 12.51
CA LEU A 912 13.30 31.50 13.52
C LEU A 912 12.12 30.67 12.97
N ILE A 913 11.99 30.54 11.64
CA ILE A 913 10.99 29.70 10.98
C ILE A 913 11.46 28.25 11.06
N ARG A 914 10.64 27.37 11.66
CA ARG A 914 10.99 25.96 11.92
C ARG A 914 10.54 25.01 10.81
N GLN A 915 9.36 25.24 10.23
CA GLN A 915 8.68 24.40 9.22
C GLN A 915 7.42 25.14 8.71
N SER A 916 6.78 24.68 7.64
CA SER A 916 5.44 25.19 7.30
C SER A 916 4.40 24.79 8.36
N ALA A 917 3.26 25.49 8.33
CA ALA A 917 2.06 25.15 9.05
C ALA A 917 0.95 24.94 8.02
N HIS A 918 0.15 23.89 8.21
CA HIS A 918 -1.15 23.79 7.56
C HIS A 918 -2.23 24.12 8.59
N LEU A 919 -3.15 25.01 8.22
CA LEU A 919 -4.29 25.41 9.04
C LEU A 919 -5.56 24.89 8.38
N ILE A 920 -6.37 24.13 9.10
CA ILE A 920 -7.69 23.71 8.64
C ILE A 920 -8.72 24.67 9.23
N PRO A 921 -9.55 25.36 8.42
CA PRO A 921 -10.51 26.32 8.95
C PRO A 921 -11.60 25.62 9.76
N ALA A 922 -12.11 26.26 10.81
CA ALA A 922 -13.22 25.73 11.60
C ALA A 922 -14.53 25.81 10.81
N PHE A 923 -14.82 24.77 10.02
CA PHE A 923 -15.96 24.70 9.10
C PHE A 923 -17.32 24.85 9.79
N GLY A 924 -17.43 24.44 11.05
CA GLY A 924 -18.72 24.33 11.70
C GLY A 924 -19.61 23.23 11.06
N PRO A 925 -20.91 23.21 11.43
CA PRO A 925 -21.85 22.13 11.11
C PRO A 925 -21.90 21.67 9.66
N VAL A 926 -21.80 22.63 8.74
CA VAL A 926 -21.82 22.44 7.28
C VAL A 926 -20.82 23.44 6.72
N ALA A 927 -19.86 22.99 5.91
CA ALA A 927 -18.78 23.84 5.43
C ALA A 927 -19.33 24.99 4.55
N PRO A 928 -19.04 26.28 4.84
CA PRO A 928 -19.65 27.42 4.14
C PRO A 928 -19.43 27.41 2.63
N VAL A 929 -20.41 27.87 1.85
CA VAL A 929 -20.43 27.75 0.38
C VAL A 929 -19.57 28.81 -0.29
N GLU A 930 -19.41 29.95 0.38
CA GLU A 930 -18.59 31.09 0.00
C GLU A 930 -17.08 30.88 0.22
N TRP A 931 -16.68 29.89 1.04
CA TRP A 931 -15.27 29.58 1.31
C TRP A 931 -14.61 28.82 0.16
N LYS A 932 -13.50 29.36 -0.35
CA LYS A 932 -12.66 28.77 -1.40
C LYS A 932 -11.26 28.52 -0.85
N SER A 933 -10.59 27.47 -1.31
CA SER A 933 -9.21 27.12 -0.93
C SER A 933 -8.24 28.32 -0.95
N SER A 934 -8.37 29.19 -1.96
CA SER A 934 -7.53 30.39 -2.15
C SER A 934 -7.90 31.60 -1.29
N THR A 935 -9.06 31.63 -0.63
CA THR A 935 -9.52 32.77 0.18
C THR A 935 -9.69 32.44 1.66
N VAL A 936 -9.84 31.16 2.01
CA VAL A 936 -10.30 30.74 3.34
C VAL A 936 -9.34 31.12 4.48
N LEU A 937 -8.05 31.28 4.22
CA LEU A 937 -7.09 31.80 5.21
C LEU A 937 -7.39 33.25 5.64
N GLU A 938 -7.95 34.08 4.76
CA GLU A 938 -8.32 35.47 5.06
C GLU A 938 -9.79 35.61 5.49
N THR A 939 -10.70 34.72 5.04
CA THR A 939 -12.14 34.83 5.34
C THR A 939 -12.62 34.07 6.57
N ALA A 940 -11.90 33.03 7.02
CA ALA A 940 -12.20 32.35 8.29
C ALA A 940 -11.51 33.06 9.46
N SER A 941 -12.23 33.24 10.56
CA SER A 941 -11.72 33.84 11.80
C SER A 941 -10.85 32.87 12.63
N ASP A 942 -11.17 31.59 12.52
CA ASP A 942 -10.72 30.50 13.39
C ASP A 942 -10.27 29.28 12.56
N PHE A 943 -9.16 28.68 12.99
CA PHE A 943 -8.54 27.51 12.38
C PHE A 943 -8.13 26.50 13.46
N TYR A 944 -7.89 25.27 13.03
CA TYR A 944 -7.19 24.24 13.78
C TYR A 944 -5.81 24.03 13.16
N PHE A 945 -4.75 24.03 13.97
CA PHE A 945 -3.41 23.66 13.49
C PHE A 945 -3.38 22.17 13.14
N ASN A 946 -3.00 21.85 11.91
CA ASN A 946 -2.93 20.46 11.45
C ASN A 946 -1.53 19.87 11.68
N CYS A 947 -1.38 19.11 12.76
CA CYS A 947 -0.17 18.34 13.06
C CYS A 947 0.04 17.12 12.14
N PHE A 948 -0.98 16.70 11.37
CA PHE A 948 -0.94 15.55 10.49
C PHE A 948 -0.55 15.88 9.04
N SER A 949 -0.20 17.13 8.71
CA SER A 949 0.21 17.46 7.33
C SER A 949 1.49 16.76 6.89
N ASP A 950 2.42 16.51 7.83
CA ASP A 950 3.63 15.71 7.65
C ASP A 950 4.20 15.28 9.03
N ARG A 951 5.17 14.35 9.06
CA ARG A 951 5.77 13.77 10.29
C ARG A 951 6.44 14.82 11.18
N PHE A 952 6.91 15.92 10.59
CA PHE A 952 7.64 16.99 11.26
C PHE A 952 6.72 17.94 12.06
N PRO A 953 5.59 18.42 11.51
CA PRO A 953 4.48 18.99 12.28
C PRO A 953 4.03 18.10 13.44
N TYR A 954 3.90 16.79 13.23
CA TYR A 954 3.46 15.86 14.27
C TYR A 954 4.44 15.79 15.45
N SER A 955 5.70 15.43 15.18
CA SER A 955 6.78 15.33 16.18
C SER A 955 7.25 16.67 16.77
N THR A 956 6.78 17.80 16.22
CA THR A 956 6.99 19.12 16.83
C THR A 956 5.93 19.43 17.90
N ILE A 957 4.75 18.77 17.86
CA ILE A 957 3.70 18.94 18.87
C ILE A 957 3.74 17.83 19.93
N TYR A 958 3.91 16.57 19.51
CA TYR A 958 3.82 15.37 20.36
C TYR A 958 5.15 14.66 20.57
#